data_AF-A0A7L3Y3H6-F1
#
_entry.id   AF-A0A7L3Y3H6-F1
#
_cell.length_a   1.000
_cell.length_b   1.000
_cell.length_c   1.000
_cell.angle_alpha   90.00
_cell.angle_beta   90.00
_cell.angle_gamma   90.00
#
_symmetry.space_group_name_H-M   'P 1'
#
loop_
_entity.id
_entity.type
_entity.pdbx_description
1 polymer ?
#
loop_
_entity_poly.entity_id
_entity_poly.type
_entity_poly.pdbx_seq_one_letter_code
_entity_poly.pdbx_strand_id
1 'polypeptide(L)'
;FDPLLIESKTAATVVLMLSSPEEEVLAKACDALYKFASKGDENKVTLLGLGAVEHLYKLISHENPIVRRNAIMVFGIMAFNHDVKKLLRELDVTNSLISQLAPEEDVVIHEFATLCLAHMAVEYTTKVQIFEQGGLEPLIRLLGSPDPDVKKNSVECIYLLVQDFQSRAAVRALNVIPPLLELLKSEYPVIQLLALKTLEVISKDRETIIILQENKGLDCLLKILETNEFSDLHVEALAVLGNCLEDVHTLQLIQQTGGLKKLLSFVGASTVPDIQKNAAKAITKTAYDSENRKILNEEEVEKCLINLLEIDNDGVKVAASQAISAMCENLASKRAFGLQGIPQLVQLLSSDNEEVKEAAVTALANLTAASPTNASAVAEAEGIEPLVNILNAQRDGAIANAATVLTNLAMQEPFRVNIQSRGIMSALAEPLRSTNSQVQSKAAFAVAAFGCDADARTELRNAGGLGPLVELLHSKNEEVRRNVCWAVMVCASDELTAVELCRLGALDILEEINLSTGRKNNFSEAALEKLLDNNLSQKYSQVGYLSSSNIITDGFYDCGQIKPGAKFLSLEELSMQELTDRRAIIFINAKPREEACTTNILYSFVDFGLFIIKRKDVPYLSPKIMYIVFYVRKGKGKKEEERMKEVIQIIYEVQDEINLENSHWVPPPDFILLDYINDASKTILPLTTTREQVVALAQFVADKMGGPIERDKLHDFSWELHISEIEFELKCNVVPVGKVKKGTFYHRALLFKVIADRIGIGCSLVRGEYNRAWNEVKLVDDSPQGIAGLLLPPQEYIVDLMFEPGFLIKQGSAEADQYKHI
;
A
#
# COMPACT_ATOMS: atom_id res chain seq x y z
N PHE A 1 -74.99 -23.31 42.77
CA PHE A 1 -75.16 -22.29 41.73
C PHE A 1 -74.39 -22.77 40.52
N ASP A 2 -74.98 -22.68 39.33
CA ASP A 2 -74.25 -22.97 38.10
C ASP A 2 -73.20 -21.88 37.84
N PRO A 3 -72.03 -22.22 37.25
CA PRO A 3 -70.99 -21.23 36.95
C PRO A 3 -71.51 -20.22 35.91
N LEU A 4 -71.40 -18.94 36.21
CA LEU A 4 -71.82 -17.87 35.30
C LEU A 4 -70.99 -17.91 34.00
N LEU A 5 -71.64 -18.20 32.87
CA LEU A 5 -71.05 -18.10 31.53
C LEU A 5 -70.96 -16.64 31.11
N ILE A 6 -69.83 -15.99 31.42
CA ILE A 6 -69.57 -14.58 31.07
C ILE A 6 -69.02 -14.49 29.64
N GLU A 7 -69.86 -14.77 28.65
CA GLU A 7 -69.52 -14.61 27.22
C GLU A 7 -69.77 -13.18 26.74
N SER A 8 -68.75 -12.33 26.84
CA SER A 8 -68.74 -11.02 26.19
C SER A 8 -68.35 -11.14 24.71
N LYS A 9 -69.09 -10.44 23.83
CA LYS A 9 -68.86 -10.45 22.37
C LYS A 9 -67.91 -9.35 21.88
N THR A 10 -67.46 -8.45 22.77
CA THR A 10 -66.71 -7.23 22.40
C THR A 10 -65.53 -7.00 23.34
N ALA A 11 -64.33 -6.88 22.77
CA ALA A 11 -63.07 -6.76 23.53
C ALA A 11 -63.08 -5.58 24.53
N ALA A 12 -63.62 -4.41 24.14
CA ALA A 12 -63.75 -3.25 25.02
C ALA A 12 -64.50 -3.55 26.34
N THR A 13 -65.55 -4.38 26.28
CA THR A 13 -66.31 -4.81 27.46
C THR A 13 -65.47 -5.74 28.35
N VAL A 14 -64.64 -6.59 27.76
CA VAL A 14 -63.73 -7.48 28.51
C VAL A 14 -62.60 -6.68 29.17
N VAL A 15 -62.09 -5.64 28.52
CA VAL A 15 -61.11 -4.73 29.13
C VAL A 15 -61.71 -4.00 30.34
N LEU A 16 -62.96 -3.53 30.26
CA LEU A 16 -63.67 -2.94 31.40
C LEU A 16 -63.87 -3.93 32.57
N MET A 17 -64.04 -5.22 32.28
CA MET A 17 -64.15 -6.26 33.31
C MET A 17 -62.86 -6.44 34.14
N LEU A 18 -61.70 -5.95 33.68
CA LEU A 18 -60.44 -5.93 34.45
C LEU A 18 -60.46 -4.97 35.66
N SER A 19 -61.51 -4.14 35.79
CA SER A 19 -61.75 -3.31 36.97
C SER A 19 -62.80 -3.90 37.93
N SER A 20 -63.17 -5.17 37.73
CA SER A 20 -64.08 -5.90 38.63
C SER A 20 -63.42 -6.18 39.99
N PRO A 21 -64.14 -6.03 41.13
CA PRO A 21 -63.67 -6.53 42.43
C PRO A 21 -63.80 -8.07 42.55
N GLU A 22 -64.59 -8.70 41.68
CA GLU A 22 -64.86 -10.14 41.71
C GLU A 22 -63.75 -10.93 41.00
N GLU A 23 -63.00 -11.76 41.74
CA GLU A 23 -61.84 -12.50 41.22
C GLU A 23 -62.19 -13.47 40.08
N GLU A 24 -63.36 -14.12 40.12
CA GLU A 24 -63.83 -15.01 39.05
C GLU A 24 -64.08 -14.23 37.74
N VAL A 25 -64.49 -12.96 37.84
CA VAL A 25 -64.69 -12.07 36.69
C VAL A 25 -63.34 -11.62 36.12
N LEU A 26 -62.37 -11.27 36.99
CA LEU A 26 -61.00 -10.94 36.58
C LEU A 26 -60.33 -12.11 35.86
N ALA A 27 -60.39 -13.33 36.44
CA ALA A 27 -59.80 -14.53 35.86
C ALA A 27 -60.39 -14.86 34.48
N LYS A 28 -61.72 -14.77 34.32
CA LYS A 28 -62.41 -14.96 33.03
C LYS A 28 -62.13 -13.84 32.03
N ALA A 29 -62.00 -12.59 32.48
CA ALA A 29 -61.63 -11.47 31.62
C ALA A 29 -60.24 -11.69 31.02
N CYS A 30 -59.23 -11.98 31.86
CA CYS A 30 -57.87 -12.24 31.39
C CYS A 30 -57.78 -13.45 30.44
N ASP A 31 -58.47 -14.56 30.73
CA ASP A 31 -58.55 -15.72 29.81
C ASP A 31 -59.17 -15.37 28.44
N ALA A 32 -60.26 -14.59 28.45
CA ALA A 32 -60.89 -14.11 27.21
C ALA A 32 -60.00 -13.14 26.42
N LEU A 33 -59.23 -12.28 27.11
CA LEU A 33 -58.25 -11.40 26.48
C LEU A 33 -57.05 -12.16 25.92
N TYR A 34 -56.56 -13.19 26.61
CA TYR A 34 -55.50 -14.08 26.11
C TYR A 34 -55.95 -14.75 24.80
N LYS A 35 -57.14 -15.36 24.80
CA LYS A 35 -57.78 -15.97 23.62
C LYS A 35 -58.12 -14.97 22.50
N PHE A 36 -58.05 -13.66 22.76
CA PHE A 36 -58.20 -12.61 21.75
C PHE A 36 -56.83 -12.15 21.21
N ALA A 37 -55.87 -11.84 22.08
CA ALA A 37 -54.52 -11.41 21.74
C ALA A 37 -53.75 -12.48 20.92
N SER A 38 -53.90 -13.76 21.25
CA SER A 38 -53.22 -14.87 20.55
C SER A 38 -53.75 -15.16 19.15
N LYS A 39 -54.76 -14.42 18.64
CA LYS A 39 -55.31 -14.58 17.29
C LYS A 39 -54.67 -13.69 16.22
N GLY A 40 -53.87 -12.69 16.60
CA GLY A 40 -53.20 -11.80 15.63
C GLY A 40 -52.75 -10.48 16.24
N ASP A 41 -51.83 -9.79 15.56
CA ASP A 41 -51.22 -8.56 16.10
C ASP A 41 -52.20 -7.36 16.11
N GLU A 42 -53.13 -7.30 15.14
CA GLU A 42 -54.23 -6.34 15.11
C GLU A 42 -55.07 -6.35 16.41
N ASN A 43 -55.26 -7.54 17.00
CA ASN A 43 -55.96 -7.68 18.28
C ASN A 43 -55.14 -7.12 19.44
N LYS A 44 -53.80 -7.23 19.41
CA LYS A 44 -52.92 -6.65 20.43
C LYS A 44 -52.94 -5.12 20.35
N VAL A 45 -52.85 -4.56 19.14
CA VAL A 45 -53.00 -3.11 18.90
C VAL A 45 -54.39 -2.63 19.34
N THR A 46 -55.44 -3.42 19.09
CA THR A 46 -56.80 -3.12 19.57
C THR A 46 -56.88 -3.11 21.10
N LEU A 47 -56.27 -4.08 21.80
CA LEU A 47 -56.24 -4.10 23.27
C LEU A 47 -55.38 -2.96 23.85
N LEU A 48 -54.28 -2.60 23.20
CA LEU A 48 -53.46 -1.43 23.55
C LEU A 48 -54.27 -0.13 23.44
N GLY A 49 -54.97 0.07 22.32
CA GLY A 49 -55.85 1.24 22.11
C GLY A 49 -57.08 1.29 23.01
N LEU A 50 -57.40 0.20 23.72
CA LEU A 50 -58.44 0.12 24.75
C LEU A 50 -57.91 0.32 26.18
N GLY A 51 -56.60 0.55 26.37
CA GLY A 51 -55.98 0.72 27.69
C GLY A 51 -55.90 -0.59 28.50
N ALA A 52 -55.82 -1.75 27.84
CA ALA A 52 -55.80 -3.03 28.53
C ALA A 52 -54.53 -3.26 29.35
N VAL A 53 -53.39 -2.72 28.90
CA VAL A 53 -52.06 -2.97 29.48
C VAL A 53 -51.96 -2.39 30.89
N GLU A 54 -52.47 -1.17 31.09
CA GLU A 54 -52.47 -0.43 32.36
C GLU A 54 -53.43 -1.03 33.40
N HIS A 55 -54.43 -1.80 32.95
CA HIS A 55 -55.30 -2.60 33.82
C HIS A 55 -54.63 -3.92 34.19
N LEU A 56 -54.11 -4.67 33.20
CA LEU A 56 -53.39 -5.92 33.40
C LEU A 56 -52.15 -5.74 34.29
N TYR A 57 -51.45 -4.60 34.21
CA TYR A 57 -50.30 -4.26 35.07
C TYR A 57 -50.65 -4.26 36.56
N LYS A 58 -51.89 -3.91 36.93
CA LYS A 58 -52.34 -3.97 38.32
C LYS A 58 -52.64 -5.41 38.78
N LEU A 59 -52.80 -6.34 37.83
CA LEU A 59 -53.19 -7.73 38.06
C LEU A 59 -51.99 -8.70 38.07
N ILE A 60 -50.84 -8.34 37.48
CA ILE A 60 -49.60 -9.17 37.55
C ILE A 60 -48.99 -9.26 38.96
N SER A 61 -49.55 -8.56 39.95
CA SER A 61 -49.20 -8.69 41.37
C SER A 61 -50.43 -8.85 42.28
N HIS A 62 -51.53 -9.35 41.71
CA HIS A 62 -52.76 -9.65 42.44
C HIS A 62 -52.57 -10.81 43.43
N GLU A 63 -53.24 -10.78 44.59
CA GLU A 63 -53.09 -11.80 45.64
C GLU A 63 -53.51 -13.20 45.14
N ASN A 64 -54.70 -13.32 44.54
CA ASN A 64 -55.15 -14.57 43.92
C ASN A 64 -54.25 -15.00 42.74
N PRO A 65 -53.64 -16.22 42.81
CA PRO A 65 -52.68 -16.70 41.81
C PRO A 65 -53.30 -17.00 40.45
N ILE A 66 -54.61 -17.29 40.36
CA ILE A 66 -55.30 -17.53 39.09
C ILE A 66 -55.47 -16.21 38.32
N VAL A 67 -55.79 -15.12 39.03
CA VAL A 67 -55.85 -13.78 38.44
C VAL A 67 -54.47 -13.34 37.96
N ARG A 68 -53.45 -13.54 38.80
CA ARG A 68 -52.04 -13.23 38.50
C ARG A 68 -51.52 -14.02 37.29
N ARG A 69 -51.74 -15.34 37.26
CA ARG A 69 -51.44 -16.23 36.13
C ARG A 69 -52.12 -15.79 34.85
N ASN A 70 -53.43 -15.55 34.87
CA ASN A 70 -54.13 -15.19 33.64
C ASN A 70 -53.71 -13.79 33.16
N ALA A 71 -53.34 -12.86 34.05
CA ALA A 71 -52.80 -11.56 33.67
C ALA A 71 -51.42 -11.65 33.02
N ILE A 72 -50.47 -12.43 33.58
CA ILE A 72 -49.13 -12.60 33.01
C ILE A 72 -49.17 -13.31 31.65
N MET A 73 -50.10 -14.26 31.45
CA MET A 73 -50.33 -14.90 30.15
C MET A 73 -50.71 -13.90 29.05
N VAL A 74 -51.58 -12.92 29.34
CA VAL A 74 -51.90 -11.85 28.38
C VAL A 74 -50.66 -10.98 28.12
N PHE A 75 -49.92 -10.63 29.17
CA PHE A 75 -48.69 -9.83 29.09
C PHE A 75 -47.65 -10.42 28.12
N GLY A 76 -47.30 -11.71 28.27
CA GLY A 76 -46.27 -12.36 27.44
C GLY A 76 -46.60 -12.39 25.94
N ILE A 77 -47.87 -12.61 25.58
CA ILE A 77 -48.35 -12.56 24.18
C ILE A 77 -48.40 -11.12 23.64
N MET A 78 -48.83 -10.17 24.48
CA MET A 78 -48.92 -8.76 24.12
C MET A 78 -47.53 -8.15 23.87
N ALA A 79 -46.52 -8.52 24.67
CA ALA A 79 -45.15 -8.04 24.58
C ALA A 79 -44.41 -8.36 23.26
N PHE A 80 -44.99 -9.19 22.38
CA PHE A 80 -44.48 -9.36 21.02
C PHE A 80 -44.64 -8.07 20.17
N ASN A 81 -45.68 -7.27 20.41
CA ASN A 81 -45.95 -6.04 19.66
C ASN A 81 -45.03 -4.89 20.13
N HIS A 82 -44.51 -4.10 19.18
CA HIS A 82 -43.57 -3.01 19.43
C HIS A 82 -44.14 -1.90 20.34
N ASP A 83 -45.37 -1.46 20.07
CA ASP A 83 -45.96 -0.32 20.77
C ASP A 83 -46.45 -0.71 22.17
N VAL A 84 -46.84 -1.99 22.35
CA VAL A 84 -47.00 -2.59 23.68
C VAL A 84 -45.68 -2.51 24.45
N LYS A 85 -44.55 -2.99 23.89
CA LYS A 85 -43.26 -2.94 24.59
C LYS A 85 -42.86 -1.53 25.01
N LYS A 86 -43.15 -0.53 24.19
CA LYS A 86 -42.95 0.88 24.56
C LYS A 86 -43.72 1.24 25.85
N LEU A 87 -45.02 0.93 25.91
CA LEU A 87 -45.84 1.19 27.10
C LEU A 87 -45.40 0.36 28.31
N LEU A 88 -44.95 -0.89 28.12
CA LEU A 88 -44.40 -1.72 29.19
C LEU A 88 -43.14 -1.12 29.84
N ARG A 89 -42.29 -0.43 29.05
CA ARG A 89 -41.15 0.34 29.61
C ARG A 89 -41.61 1.60 30.33
N GLU A 90 -42.60 2.31 29.80
CA GLU A 90 -43.18 3.51 30.44
C GLU A 90 -43.88 3.20 31.78
N LEU A 91 -44.28 1.95 32.00
CA LEU A 91 -44.87 1.43 33.25
C LEU A 91 -43.84 0.76 34.21
N ASP A 92 -42.55 0.71 33.86
CA ASP A 92 -41.46 0.02 34.59
C ASP A 92 -41.81 -1.41 35.05
N VAL A 93 -42.48 -2.18 34.20
CA VAL A 93 -43.01 -3.51 34.58
C VAL A 93 -41.93 -4.54 34.88
N THR A 94 -40.68 -4.29 34.48
CA THR A 94 -39.55 -5.22 34.53
C THR A 94 -39.32 -5.81 35.93
N ASN A 95 -39.43 -4.99 36.97
CA ASN A 95 -39.25 -5.45 38.36
C ASN A 95 -40.38 -6.39 38.80
N SER A 96 -41.62 -6.07 38.41
CA SER A 96 -42.78 -6.94 38.65
C SER A 96 -42.67 -8.25 37.86
N LEU A 97 -42.14 -8.23 36.63
CA LEU A 97 -41.89 -9.46 35.86
C LEU A 97 -40.79 -10.33 36.50
N ILE A 98 -39.74 -9.72 37.05
CA ILE A 98 -38.67 -10.45 37.76
C ILE A 98 -39.18 -11.08 39.06
N SER A 99 -40.07 -10.41 39.80
CA SER A 99 -40.69 -11.01 41.00
C SER A 99 -41.57 -12.23 40.68
N GLN A 100 -42.17 -12.28 39.48
CA GLN A 100 -42.90 -13.46 38.99
C GLN A 100 -41.99 -14.68 38.67
N LEU A 101 -40.66 -14.53 38.68
CA LEU A 101 -39.71 -15.63 38.49
C LEU A 101 -39.36 -16.36 39.80
N ALA A 102 -40.04 -16.06 40.92
CA ALA A 102 -39.84 -16.70 42.21
C ALA A 102 -40.13 -18.21 42.16
N PRO A 103 -39.36 -19.06 42.87
CA PRO A 103 -39.44 -20.52 42.75
C PRO A 103 -40.77 -21.12 43.29
N GLU A 104 -41.54 -20.36 44.06
CA GLU A 104 -42.88 -20.70 44.56
C GLU A 104 -44.03 -20.41 43.58
N GLU A 105 -43.78 -19.69 42.48
CA GLU A 105 -44.80 -19.38 41.46
C GLU A 105 -45.03 -20.56 40.49
N ASP A 106 -46.20 -20.55 39.83
CA ASP A 106 -46.60 -21.59 38.88
C ASP A 106 -45.74 -21.60 37.60
N VAL A 107 -45.55 -22.78 37.00
CA VAL A 107 -44.71 -22.96 35.80
C VAL A 107 -45.20 -22.09 34.63
N VAL A 108 -46.52 -21.90 34.51
CA VAL A 108 -47.11 -21.02 33.47
C VAL A 108 -46.87 -19.52 33.78
N ILE A 109 -46.68 -19.16 35.05
CA ILE A 109 -46.22 -17.80 35.41
C ILE A 109 -44.77 -17.61 34.94
N HIS A 110 -43.89 -18.59 35.19
CA HIS A 110 -42.51 -18.57 34.68
C HIS A 110 -42.45 -18.51 33.16
N GLU A 111 -43.26 -19.30 32.45
CA GLU A 111 -43.31 -19.37 30.98
C GLU A 111 -43.58 -18.00 30.37
N PHE A 112 -44.68 -17.36 30.77
CA PHE A 112 -45.11 -16.09 30.19
C PHE A 112 -44.35 -14.87 30.74
N ALA A 113 -43.83 -14.92 31.98
CA ALA A 113 -42.94 -13.88 32.50
C ALA A 113 -41.59 -13.88 31.78
N THR A 114 -40.97 -15.05 31.57
CA THR A 114 -39.71 -15.16 30.83
C THR A 114 -39.90 -14.84 29.34
N LEU A 115 -41.02 -15.22 28.72
CA LEU A 115 -41.39 -14.80 27.36
C LEU A 115 -41.49 -13.28 27.22
N CYS A 116 -42.16 -12.62 28.18
CA CYS A 116 -42.30 -11.17 28.22
C CYS A 116 -40.92 -10.49 28.32
N LEU A 117 -40.09 -10.94 29.27
CA LEU A 117 -38.73 -10.43 29.47
C LEU A 117 -37.84 -10.64 28.23
N ALA A 118 -37.88 -11.81 27.58
CA ALA A 118 -37.12 -12.07 26.35
C ALA A 118 -37.53 -11.12 25.21
N HIS A 119 -38.84 -10.94 24.98
CA HIS A 119 -39.32 -10.01 23.95
C HIS A 119 -38.91 -8.54 24.21
N MET A 120 -38.85 -8.12 25.48
CA MET A 120 -38.42 -6.77 25.87
C MET A 120 -36.88 -6.61 25.91
N ALA A 121 -36.13 -7.67 26.22
CA ALA A 121 -34.65 -7.69 26.27
C ALA A 121 -33.96 -7.53 24.90
N VAL A 122 -34.73 -7.49 23.81
CA VAL A 122 -34.25 -7.05 22.48
C VAL A 122 -33.79 -5.58 22.54
N GLU A 123 -34.34 -4.77 23.44
CA GLU A 123 -34.07 -3.33 23.56
C GLU A 123 -33.07 -3.04 24.70
N TYR A 124 -32.03 -2.25 24.41
CA TYR A 124 -30.93 -1.96 25.33
C TYR A 124 -31.37 -1.42 26.70
N THR A 125 -32.37 -0.54 26.75
CA THR A 125 -32.89 0.01 28.02
C THR A 125 -33.46 -1.08 28.92
N THR A 126 -34.21 -2.03 28.36
CA THR A 126 -34.75 -3.16 29.12
C THR A 126 -33.63 -4.06 29.65
N LYS A 127 -32.59 -4.30 28.85
CA LYS A 127 -31.45 -5.13 29.30
C LYS A 127 -30.79 -4.57 30.56
N VAL A 128 -30.58 -3.24 30.58
CA VAL A 128 -30.06 -2.53 31.75
C VAL A 128 -31.01 -2.68 32.94
N GLN A 129 -32.33 -2.45 32.76
CA GLN A 129 -33.31 -2.66 33.84
C GLN A 129 -33.27 -4.11 34.38
N ILE A 130 -33.26 -5.13 33.52
CA ILE A 130 -33.22 -6.55 33.94
C ILE A 130 -31.93 -6.87 34.71
N PHE A 131 -30.81 -6.31 34.27
CA PHE A 131 -29.51 -6.47 34.94
C PHE A 131 -29.48 -5.80 36.31
N GLU A 132 -29.84 -4.51 36.39
CA GLU A 132 -29.83 -3.72 37.63
C GLU A 132 -30.83 -4.22 38.67
N GLN A 133 -31.97 -4.78 38.22
CA GLN A 133 -32.99 -5.40 39.07
C GLN A 133 -32.68 -6.87 39.41
N GLY A 134 -31.50 -7.39 39.07
CA GLY A 134 -31.01 -8.71 39.50
C GLY A 134 -31.63 -9.92 38.76
N GLY A 135 -32.32 -9.70 37.64
CA GLY A 135 -33.09 -10.74 36.93
C GLY A 135 -32.28 -11.92 36.40
N LEU A 136 -30.95 -11.81 36.30
CA LEU A 136 -30.08 -12.90 35.85
C LEU A 136 -30.10 -14.13 36.77
N GLU A 137 -30.17 -13.98 38.10
CA GLU A 137 -30.18 -15.13 39.01
C GLU A 137 -31.47 -15.97 38.87
N PRO A 138 -32.70 -15.39 38.89
CA PRO A 138 -33.91 -16.13 38.57
C PRO A 138 -33.90 -16.78 37.19
N LEU A 139 -33.41 -16.09 36.15
CA LEU A 139 -33.33 -16.65 34.80
C LEU A 139 -32.38 -17.86 34.73
N ILE A 140 -31.22 -17.81 35.38
CA ILE A 140 -30.27 -18.94 35.44
C ILE A 140 -30.87 -20.13 36.21
N ARG A 141 -31.61 -19.88 37.30
CA ARG A 141 -32.35 -20.93 38.03
C ARG A 141 -33.39 -21.63 37.13
N LEU A 142 -34.12 -20.86 36.32
CA LEU A 142 -35.18 -21.40 35.45
C LEU A 142 -34.67 -22.25 34.27
N LEU A 143 -33.37 -22.22 33.96
CA LEU A 143 -32.74 -23.20 33.06
C LEU A 143 -32.86 -24.64 33.59
N GLY A 144 -33.04 -24.82 34.90
CA GLY A 144 -33.33 -26.10 35.55
C GLY A 144 -34.80 -26.55 35.48
N SER A 145 -35.71 -25.75 34.90
CA SER A 145 -37.15 -26.05 34.85
C SER A 145 -37.45 -27.40 34.19
N PRO A 146 -38.45 -28.18 34.63
CA PRO A 146 -38.93 -29.34 33.88
C PRO A 146 -39.53 -28.93 32.51
N ASP A 147 -39.96 -27.69 32.37
CA ASP A 147 -40.69 -27.20 31.20
C ASP A 147 -39.77 -26.71 30.05
N PRO A 148 -40.00 -27.11 28.78
CA PRO A 148 -39.18 -26.70 27.64
C PRO A 148 -39.30 -25.21 27.27
N ASP A 149 -40.48 -24.61 27.38
CA ASP A 149 -40.73 -23.23 26.96
C ASP A 149 -40.19 -22.24 27.99
N VAL A 150 -40.34 -22.53 29.28
CA VAL A 150 -39.62 -21.83 30.37
C VAL A 150 -38.11 -21.88 30.13
N LYS A 151 -37.54 -23.05 29.80
CA LYS A 151 -36.12 -23.21 29.48
C LYS A 151 -35.71 -22.35 28.28
N LYS A 152 -36.42 -22.48 27.15
CA LYS A 152 -36.18 -21.73 25.91
C LYS A 152 -36.20 -20.23 26.16
N ASN A 153 -37.25 -19.71 26.81
CA ASN A 153 -37.42 -18.27 27.03
C ASN A 153 -36.37 -17.73 28.02
N SER A 154 -36.01 -18.53 29.04
CA SER A 154 -34.93 -18.17 29.98
C SER A 154 -33.57 -18.07 29.31
N VAL A 155 -33.17 -19.07 28.49
CA VAL A 155 -31.89 -19.04 27.78
C VAL A 155 -31.85 -17.98 26.67
N GLU A 156 -32.97 -17.70 26.00
CA GLU A 156 -33.07 -16.60 25.03
C GLU A 156 -32.92 -15.23 25.70
N CYS A 157 -33.56 -15.00 26.86
CA CYS A 157 -33.39 -13.78 27.63
C CYS A 157 -31.92 -13.60 28.08
N ILE A 158 -31.28 -14.67 28.60
CA ILE A 158 -29.85 -14.64 28.95
C ILE A 158 -28.99 -14.35 27.71
N TYR A 159 -29.23 -15.01 26.58
CA TYR A 159 -28.51 -14.77 25.32
C TYR A 159 -28.57 -13.31 24.88
N LEU A 160 -29.74 -12.66 24.98
CA LEU A 160 -29.92 -11.25 24.68
C LEU A 160 -29.16 -10.34 25.66
N LEU A 161 -29.11 -10.70 26.95
CA LEU A 161 -28.40 -9.95 27.99
C LEU A 161 -26.87 -10.06 27.87
N VAL A 162 -26.31 -11.24 27.60
CA VAL A 162 -24.85 -11.47 27.56
C VAL A 162 -24.12 -10.83 26.36
N GLN A 163 -24.87 -10.27 25.40
CA GLN A 163 -24.28 -9.38 24.39
C GLN A 163 -23.52 -8.22 25.08
N ASP A 164 -24.11 -7.68 26.14
CA ASP A 164 -23.57 -6.57 26.93
C ASP A 164 -22.54 -7.06 27.96
N PHE A 165 -21.39 -6.38 28.02
CA PHE A 165 -20.21 -6.83 28.76
C PHE A 165 -20.45 -7.04 30.28
N GLN A 166 -21.26 -6.16 30.90
CA GLN A 166 -21.60 -6.26 32.32
C GLN A 166 -22.35 -7.56 32.65
N SER A 167 -23.26 -7.98 31.78
CA SER A 167 -24.04 -9.21 31.94
C SER A 167 -23.15 -10.46 31.89
N ARG A 168 -22.12 -10.49 31.03
CA ARG A 168 -21.18 -11.63 30.95
C ARG A 168 -20.46 -11.88 32.28
N ALA A 169 -19.94 -10.81 32.89
CA ALA A 169 -19.28 -10.88 34.18
C ALA A 169 -20.23 -11.39 35.29
N ALA A 170 -21.50 -10.98 35.26
CA ALA A 170 -22.50 -11.42 36.23
C ALA A 170 -22.94 -12.88 36.03
N VAL A 171 -23.25 -13.33 34.81
CA VAL A 171 -23.63 -14.75 34.58
C VAL A 171 -22.48 -15.71 34.90
N ARG A 172 -21.22 -15.26 34.74
CA ARG A 172 -20.03 -15.99 35.18
C ARG A 172 -19.96 -16.10 36.71
N ALA A 173 -20.19 -15.00 37.44
CA ALA A 173 -20.26 -15.00 38.90
C ALA A 173 -21.42 -15.86 39.45
N LEU A 174 -22.53 -15.95 38.71
CA LEU A 174 -23.69 -16.79 39.01
C LEU A 174 -23.55 -18.25 38.52
N ASN A 175 -22.36 -18.65 38.06
CA ASN A 175 -22.04 -20.01 37.59
C ASN A 175 -23.03 -20.57 36.53
N VAL A 176 -23.25 -19.82 35.46
CA VAL A 176 -24.19 -20.21 34.37
C VAL A 176 -23.74 -21.43 33.54
N ILE A 177 -22.48 -21.86 33.65
CA ILE A 177 -21.89 -22.86 32.76
C ILE A 177 -22.49 -24.27 32.93
N PRO A 178 -22.60 -24.87 34.13
CA PRO A 178 -23.23 -26.19 34.28
C PRO A 178 -24.70 -26.22 33.83
N PRO A 179 -25.55 -25.22 34.13
CA PRO A 179 -26.89 -25.13 33.54
C PRO A 179 -26.89 -25.13 32.00
N LEU A 180 -26.03 -24.34 31.34
CA LEU A 180 -25.94 -24.31 29.87
C LEU A 180 -25.49 -25.66 29.31
N LEU A 181 -24.52 -26.34 29.95
CA LEU A 181 -24.07 -27.68 29.55
C LEU A 181 -25.13 -28.77 29.75
N GLU A 182 -26.09 -28.59 30.67
CA GLU A 182 -27.25 -29.47 30.79
C GLU A 182 -28.27 -29.24 29.67
N LEU A 183 -28.49 -27.99 29.26
CA LEU A 183 -29.37 -27.64 28.13
C LEU A 183 -28.89 -28.23 26.79
N LEU A 184 -27.59 -28.47 26.61
CA LEU A 184 -27.03 -29.20 25.47
C LEU A 184 -27.52 -30.65 25.34
N LYS A 185 -28.16 -31.21 26.39
CA LYS A 185 -28.74 -32.56 26.39
C LYS A 185 -30.27 -32.56 26.16
N SER A 186 -30.85 -31.38 25.92
CA SER A 186 -32.29 -31.22 25.67
C SER A 186 -32.75 -31.97 24.42
N GLU A 187 -33.93 -32.59 24.47
CA GLU A 187 -34.57 -33.21 23.29
C GLU A 187 -34.98 -32.17 22.22
N TYR A 188 -34.94 -30.88 22.54
CA TYR A 188 -35.37 -29.77 21.68
C TYR A 188 -34.16 -29.03 21.09
N PRO A 189 -33.88 -29.13 19.77
CA PRO A 189 -32.72 -28.50 19.14
C PRO A 189 -32.64 -26.97 19.31
N VAL A 190 -33.78 -26.28 19.39
CA VAL A 190 -33.82 -24.82 19.64
C VAL A 190 -33.21 -24.44 20.99
N ILE A 191 -33.37 -25.29 22.01
CA ILE A 191 -32.79 -25.07 23.34
C ILE A 191 -31.28 -25.32 23.30
N GLN A 192 -30.84 -26.37 22.62
CA GLN A 192 -29.41 -26.63 22.39
C GLN A 192 -28.74 -25.47 21.63
N LEU A 193 -29.38 -24.96 20.57
CA LEU A 193 -28.88 -23.86 19.74
C LEU A 193 -28.74 -22.57 20.54
N LEU A 194 -29.73 -22.21 21.36
CA LEU A 194 -29.67 -21.02 22.22
C LEU A 194 -28.62 -21.17 23.33
N ALA A 195 -28.43 -22.37 23.88
CA ALA A 195 -27.37 -22.64 24.84
C ALA A 195 -25.97 -22.52 24.21
N LEU A 196 -25.76 -23.07 23.00
CA LEU A 196 -24.52 -22.91 22.24
C LEU A 196 -24.24 -21.44 21.89
N LYS A 197 -25.25 -20.70 21.41
CA LYS A 197 -25.13 -19.25 21.13
C LYS A 197 -24.82 -18.42 22.38
N THR A 198 -25.37 -18.81 23.53
CA THR A 198 -25.01 -18.19 24.82
C THR A 198 -23.54 -18.47 25.15
N LEU A 199 -23.11 -19.73 25.04
CA LEU A 199 -21.72 -20.15 25.24
C LEU A 199 -20.75 -19.45 24.26
N GLU A 200 -21.12 -19.24 23.00
CA GLU A 200 -20.30 -18.58 21.97
C GLU A 200 -20.01 -17.11 22.30
N VAL A 201 -20.95 -16.44 22.97
CA VAL A 201 -20.79 -15.04 23.41
C VAL A 201 -19.95 -14.95 24.68
N ILE A 202 -20.18 -15.81 25.69
CA ILE A 202 -19.47 -15.73 26.98
C ILE A 202 -18.08 -16.40 26.97
N SER A 203 -17.81 -17.34 26.05
CA SER A 203 -16.49 -17.97 25.86
C SER A 203 -15.44 -17.04 25.24
N LYS A 204 -15.83 -15.81 24.86
CA LYS A 204 -14.89 -14.74 24.44
C LYS A 204 -14.11 -14.16 25.62
N ASP A 205 -14.59 -14.38 26.86
CA ASP A 205 -13.89 -13.95 28.08
C ASP A 205 -13.08 -15.13 28.67
N ARG A 206 -11.77 -14.95 28.89
CA ARG A 206 -10.83 -16.06 29.17
C ARG A 206 -11.18 -16.91 30.39
N GLU A 207 -11.64 -16.30 31.49
CA GLU A 207 -12.00 -17.05 32.70
C GLU A 207 -13.24 -17.92 32.49
N THR A 208 -14.09 -17.59 31.51
CA THR A 208 -15.22 -18.44 31.12
C THR A 208 -14.74 -19.71 30.40
N ILE A 209 -13.67 -19.63 29.60
CA ILE A 209 -13.04 -20.81 28.98
C ILE A 209 -12.51 -21.75 30.07
N ILE A 210 -11.87 -21.21 31.12
CA ILE A 210 -11.35 -22.01 32.25
C ILE A 210 -12.51 -22.75 32.96
N ILE A 211 -13.59 -22.05 33.32
CA ILE A 211 -14.76 -22.66 33.97
C ILE A 211 -15.41 -23.72 33.05
N LEU A 212 -15.39 -23.51 31.72
CA LEU A 212 -15.88 -24.47 30.74
C LEU A 212 -15.00 -25.73 30.67
N GLN A 213 -13.68 -25.62 30.81
CA GLN A 213 -12.77 -26.77 30.94
C GLN A 213 -13.05 -27.56 32.23
N GLU A 214 -13.13 -26.88 33.38
CA GLU A 214 -13.38 -27.49 34.70
C GLU A 214 -14.68 -28.33 34.71
N ASN A 215 -15.72 -27.85 34.01
CA ASN A 215 -17.01 -28.52 33.88
C ASN A 215 -17.10 -29.48 32.67
N LYS A 216 -15.97 -29.83 32.05
CA LYS A 216 -15.87 -30.76 30.89
C LYS A 216 -16.69 -30.33 29.66
N GLY A 217 -16.91 -29.03 29.48
CA GLY A 217 -17.66 -28.50 28.35
C GLY A 217 -17.07 -28.88 26.98
N LEU A 218 -15.74 -29.07 26.88
CA LEU A 218 -15.08 -29.57 25.68
C LEU A 218 -15.56 -30.97 25.29
N ASP A 219 -15.71 -31.89 26.25
CA ASP A 219 -16.24 -33.25 26.02
C ASP A 219 -17.69 -33.18 25.50
N CYS A 220 -18.50 -32.26 26.04
CA CYS A 220 -19.87 -32.02 25.59
C CYS A 220 -19.94 -31.45 24.17
N LEU A 221 -19.07 -30.48 23.84
CA LEU A 221 -18.99 -29.88 22.51
C LEU A 221 -18.51 -30.89 21.46
N LEU A 222 -17.47 -31.68 21.77
CA LEU A 222 -17.01 -32.77 20.91
C LEU A 222 -18.12 -33.82 20.69
N LYS A 223 -18.89 -34.16 21.74
CA LYS A 223 -20.03 -35.09 21.61
C LYS A 223 -21.15 -34.56 20.71
N ILE A 224 -21.35 -33.24 20.63
CA ILE A 224 -22.28 -32.64 19.65
C ILE A 224 -21.76 -32.85 18.22
N LEU A 225 -20.44 -32.76 17.99
CA LEU A 225 -19.85 -33.07 16.68
C LEU A 225 -19.85 -34.58 16.35
N GLU A 226 -20.09 -35.46 17.33
CA GLU A 226 -20.28 -36.91 17.10
C GLU A 226 -21.73 -37.27 16.70
N THR A 227 -22.66 -36.30 16.61
CA THR A 227 -24.02 -36.54 16.07
C THR A 227 -24.07 -36.31 14.56
N ASN A 228 -24.94 -37.05 13.86
CA ASN A 228 -25.16 -36.89 12.41
C ASN A 228 -26.33 -35.94 12.06
N GLU A 229 -26.85 -35.19 13.05
CA GLU A 229 -28.10 -34.43 12.93
C GLU A 229 -27.90 -32.97 13.37
N PHE A 230 -28.69 -32.05 12.77
CA PHE A 230 -28.70 -30.61 13.07
C PHE A 230 -27.36 -29.89 12.83
N SER A 231 -27.02 -29.65 11.55
CA SER A 231 -25.85 -28.89 11.09
C SER A 231 -25.62 -27.57 11.84
N ASP A 232 -26.69 -26.88 12.21
CA ASP A 232 -26.66 -25.59 12.88
C ASP A 232 -26.04 -25.69 14.29
N LEU A 233 -26.23 -26.83 14.96
CA LEU A 233 -25.60 -27.12 16.25
C LEU A 233 -24.10 -27.41 16.07
N HIS A 234 -23.69 -28.08 14.99
CA HIS A 234 -22.28 -28.28 14.68
C HIS A 234 -21.56 -26.97 14.39
N VAL A 235 -22.22 -26.05 13.68
CA VAL A 235 -21.71 -24.70 13.40
C VAL A 235 -21.46 -23.91 14.68
N GLU A 236 -22.46 -23.82 15.58
CA GLU A 236 -22.29 -23.09 16.84
C GLU A 236 -21.32 -23.80 17.80
N ALA A 237 -21.32 -25.15 17.86
CA ALA A 237 -20.35 -25.89 18.66
C ALA A 237 -18.91 -25.68 18.18
N LEU A 238 -18.67 -25.60 16.87
CA LEU A 238 -17.37 -25.22 16.29
C LEU A 238 -17.01 -23.76 16.60
N ALA A 239 -17.99 -22.85 16.69
CA ALA A 239 -17.74 -21.46 17.08
C ALA A 239 -17.31 -21.33 18.55
N VAL A 240 -17.98 -22.04 19.47
CA VAL A 240 -17.57 -22.14 20.89
C VAL A 240 -16.18 -22.76 21.00
N LEU A 241 -15.95 -23.91 20.36
CA LEU A 241 -14.64 -24.57 20.35
C LEU A 241 -13.55 -23.62 19.80
N GLY A 242 -13.82 -22.91 18.70
CA GLY A 242 -12.89 -21.94 18.12
C GLY A 242 -12.51 -20.76 19.02
N ASN A 243 -13.31 -20.43 20.05
CA ASN A 243 -12.91 -19.51 21.11
C ASN A 243 -12.04 -20.22 22.16
N CYS A 244 -12.43 -21.44 22.57
CA CYS A 244 -11.70 -22.21 23.58
C CYS A 244 -10.29 -22.61 23.15
N LEU A 245 -10.11 -22.99 21.88
CA LEU A 245 -8.85 -23.43 21.29
C LEU A 245 -7.82 -22.30 21.12
N GLU A 246 -8.22 -21.03 21.30
CA GLU A 246 -7.30 -19.89 21.27
C GLU A 246 -6.29 -19.93 22.43
N ASP A 247 -6.69 -20.45 23.62
CA ASP A 247 -5.75 -20.67 24.73
C ASP A 247 -4.94 -21.97 24.55
N VAL A 248 -3.62 -21.82 24.54
CA VAL A 248 -2.63 -22.89 24.33
C VAL A 248 -2.82 -24.09 25.26
N HIS A 249 -3.22 -23.88 26.52
CA HIS A 249 -3.42 -24.97 27.47
C HIS A 249 -4.67 -25.79 27.11
N THR A 250 -5.72 -25.15 26.57
CA THR A 250 -6.88 -25.85 26.00
C THR A 250 -6.45 -26.73 24.84
N LEU A 251 -5.65 -26.18 23.92
CA LEU A 251 -5.23 -26.88 22.71
C LEU A 251 -4.32 -28.07 23.02
N GLN A 252 -3.40 -27.93 23.98
CA GLN A 252 -2.58 -29.05 24.47
C GLN A 252 -3.43 -30.14 25.15
N LEU A 253 -4.44 -29.77 25.95
CA LEU A 253 -5.32 -30.74 26.62
C LEU A 253 -6.18 -31.53 25.63
N ILE A 254 -6.75 -30.86 24.61
CA ILE A 254 -7.57 -31.51 23.57
C ILE A 254 -6.72 -32.30 22.56
N GLN A 255 -5.43 -31.96 22.38
CA GLN A 255 -4.45 -32.79 21.65
C GLN A 255 -4.14 -34.06 22.45
N GLN A 256 -3.75 -33.95 23.73
CA GLN A 256 -3.38 -35.09 24.59
C GLN A 256 -4.52 -36.11 24.78
N THR A 257 -5.77 -35.67 24.72
CA THR A 257 -6.97 -36.52 24.77
C THR A 257 -7.40 -37.08 23.40
N GLY A 258 -6.72 -36.70 22.31
CA GLY A 258 -7.07 -37.08 20.93
C GLY A 258 -8.31 -36.38 20.37
N GLY A 259 -8.89 -35.42 21.09
CA GLY A 259 -10.06 -34.65 20.66
C GLY A 259 -9.78 -33.76 19.44
N LEU A 260 -8.57 -33.21 19.32
CA LEU A 260 -8.17 -32.41 18.15
C LEU A 260 -8.18 -33.27 16.88
N LYS A 261 -7.61 -34.49 16.96
CA LYS A 261 -7.61 -35.46 15.86
C LYS A 261 -9.02 -35.90 15.46
N LYS A 262 -9.90 -36.14 16.44
CA LYS A 262 -11.34 -36.38 16.18
C LYS A 262 -11.96 -35.23 15.41
N LEU A 263 -11.81 -34.00 15.88
CA LEU A 263 -12.37 -32.80 15.25
C LEU A 263 -11.90 -32.64 13.80
N LEU A 264 -10.60 -32.81 13.53
CA LEU A 264 -10.06 -32.74 12.17
C LEU A 264 -10.63 -33.85 11.27
N SER A 265 -10.81 -35.07 11.80
CA SER A 265 -11.42 -36.18 11.05
C SER A 265 -12.91 -35.96 10.76
N PHE A 266 -13.68 -35.36 11.68
CA PHE A 266 -15.07 -34.96 11.47
C PHE A 266 -15.19 -33.89 10.38
N VAL A 267 -14.32 -32.88 10.42
CA VAL A 267 -14.30 -31.77 9.44
C VAL A 267 -13.98 -32.27 8.03
N GLY A 268 -13.00 -33.16 7.89
CA GLY A 268 -12.64 -33.77 6.61
C GLY A 268 -13.64 -34.82 6.08
N ALA A 269 -14.49 -35.38 6.96
CA ALA A 269 -15.53 -36.35 6.58
C ALA A 269 -16.92 -35.72 6.38
N SER A 270 -17.15 -34.51 6.90
CA SER A 270 -18.40 -33.77 6.75
C SER A 270 -18.65 -33.41 5.28
N THR A 271 -19.91 -33.44 4.87
CA THR A 271 -20.37 -33.01 3.54
C THR A 271 -21.06 -31.64 3.55
N VAL A 272 -21.11 -30.96 4.71
CA VAL A 272 -21.82 -29.69 4.89
C VAL A 272 -20.83 -28.51 4.83
N PRO A 273 -20.92 -27.62 3.82
CA PRO A 273 -19.95 -26.54 3.65
C PRO A 273 -19.83 -25.59 4.84
N ASP A 274 -20.93 -25.25 5.53
CA ASP A 274 -20.85 -24.36 6.69
C ASP A 274 -20.15 -25.00 7.91
N ILE A 275 -20.14 -26.32 8.06
CA ILE A 275 -19.34 -27.01 9.09
C ILE A 275 -17.85 -26.87 8.75
N GLN A 276 -17.47 -27.20 7.52
CA GLN A 276 -16.09 -27.11 7.02
C GLN A 276 -15.52 -25.69 7.11
N LYS A 277 -16.31 -24.70 6.67
CA LYS A 277 -16.03 -23.25 6.73
C LYS A 277 -15.84 -22.75 8.15
N ASN A 278 -16.71 -23.11 9.09
CA ASN A 278 -16.56 -22.66 10.48
C ASN A 278 -15.44 -23.39 11.23
N ALA A 279 -15.13 -24.63 10.87
CA ALA A 279 -13.92 -25.31 11.36
C ALA A 279 -12.63 -24.65 10.85
N ALA A 280 -12.55 -24.30 9.56
CA ALA A 280 -11.40 -23.55 9.02
C ALA A 280 -11.26 -22.17 9.68
N LYS A 281 -12.35 -21.49 10.01
CA LYS A 281 -12.32 -20.26 10.85
C LYS A 281 -11.83 -20.52 12.27
N ALA A 282 -12.23 -21.61 12.92
CA ALA A 282 -11.73 -21.99 14.24
C ALA A 282 -10.21 -22.28 14.22
N ILE A 283 -9.74 -22.98 13.19
CA ILE A 283 -8.29 -23.19 12.94
C ILE A 283 -7.60 -21.84 12.70
N THR A 284 -8.19 -20.92 11.93
CA THR A 284 -7.63 -19.57 11.69
C THR A 284 -7.45 -18.78 12.99
N LYS A 285 -8.46 -18.75 13.87
CA LYS A 285 -8.35 -18.13 15.21
C LYS A 285 -7.20 -18.76 16.01
N THR A 286 -7.23 -20.08 16.12
CA THR A 286 -6.25 -20.87 16.87
C THR A 286 -4.82 -20.60 16.38
N ALA A 287 -4.63 -20.49 15.06
CA ALA A 287 -3.35 -20.29 14.41
C ALA A 287 -2.75 -18.87 14.54
N TYR A 288 -3.41 -17.90 15.20
CA TYR A 288 -2.76 -16.62 15.50
C TYR A 288 -1.63 -16.74 16.54
N ASP A 289 -1.73 -17.69 17.48
CA ASP A 289 -0.65 -17.96 18.44
C ASP A 289 0.45 -18.86 17.87
N SER A 290 1.70 -18.58 18.26
CA SER A 290 2.91 -19.23 17.75
C SER A 290 3.17 -20.64 18.29
N GLU A 291 2.63 -20.99 19.46
CA GLU A 291 2.70 -22.34 20.02
C GLU A 291 1.55 -23.20 19.45
N ASN A 292 0.36 -22.62 19.34
CA ASN A 292 -0.80 -23.27 18.72
C ASN A 292 -0.50 -23.76 17.29
N ARG A 293 0.21 -22.96 16.47
CA ARG A 293 0.64 -23.39 15.11
C ARG A 293 1.54 -24.62 15.09
N LYS A 294 2.26 -24.93 16.19
CA LYS A 294 3.06 -26.16 16.30
C LYS A 294 2.16 -27.35 16.59
N ILE A 295 1.26 -27.21 17.56
CA ILE A 295 0.29 -28.25 17.95
C ILE A 295 -0.61 -28.63 16.76
N LEU A 296 -1.06 -27.65 15.98
CA LEU A 296 -1.80 -27.88 14.74
C LEU A 296 -0.95 -28.61 13.67
N ASN A 297 0.34 -28.31 13.56
CA ASN A 297 1.25 -29.01 12.65
C ASN A 297 1.55 -30.46 13.09
N GLU A 298 1.61 -30.74 14.39
CA GLU A 298 1.78 -32.09 14.94
C GLU A 298 0.59 -33.02 14.64
N GLU A 299 -0.64 -32.48 14.53
CA GLU A 299 -1.83 -33.21 14.07
C GLU A 299 -2.08 -33.14 12.56
N GLU A 300 -1.08 -32.73 11.77
CA GLU A 300 -1.11 -32.69 10.29
C GLU A 300 -2.25 -31.83 9.69
N VAL A 301 -2.65 -30.75 10.37
CA VAL A 301 -3.73 -29.83 9.97
C VAL A 301 -3.59 -29.33 8.53
N GLU A 302 -2.37 -29.21 8.01
CA GLU A 302 -2.11 -28.78 6.64
C GLU A 302 -2.79 -29.67 5.60
N LYS A 303 -2.85 -30.99 5.83
CA LYS A 303 -3.54 -31.92 4.92
C LYS A 303 -5.04 -31.66 4.89
N CYS A 304 -5.64 -31.40 6.06
CA CYS A 304 -7.04 -31.05 6.17
C CYS A 304 -7.34 -29.75 5.41
N LEU A 305 -6.54 -28.70 5.64
CA LEU A 305 -6.73 -27.40 4.98
C LEU A 305 -6.51 -27.45 3.46
N ILE A 306 -5.57 -28.27 2.96
CA ILE A 306 -5.39 -28.47 1.52
C ILE A 306 -6.62 -29.16 0.91
N ASN A 307 -7.13 -30.23 1.52
CA ASN A 307 -8.34 -30.90 1.06
C ASN A 307 -9.56 -29.95 1.02
N LEU A 308 -9.66 -28.99 1.96
CA LEU A 308 -10.73 -28.00 1.96
C LEU A 308 -10.65 -26.99 0.78
N LEU A 309 -9.51 -26.82 0.12
CA LEU A 309 -9.42 -26.00 -1.11
C LEU A 309 -10.08 -26.67 -2.31
N GLU A 310 -10.11 -28.00 -2.34
CA GLU A 310 -10.67 -28.80 -3.45
C GLU A 310 -12.21 -28.86 -3.41
N ILE A 311 -12.82 -28.46 -2.29
CA ILE A 311 -14.27 -28.50 -2.10
C ILE A 311 -14.92 -27.34 -2.85
N ASP A 312 -15.91 -27.65 -3.69
CA ASP A 312 -16.58 -26.64 -4.53
C ASP A 312 -17.60 -25.78 -3.76
N ASN A 313 -17.09 -24.99 -2.82
CA ASN A 313 -17.81 -23.95 -2.12
C ASN A 313 -16.88 -22.78 -1.79
N ASP A 314 -17.21 -21.60 -2.31
CA ASP A 314 -16.39 -20.39 -2.13
C ASP A 314 -16.15 -20.03 -0.66
N GLY A 315 -17.16 -20.21 0.20
CA GLY A 315 -17.03 -19.95 1.63
C GLY A 315 -16.07 -20.91 2.35
N VAL A 316 -15.91 -22.13 1.84
CA VAL A 316 -14.90 -23.09 2.33
C VAL A 316 -13.52 -22.73 1.77
N LYS A 317 -13.40 -22.49 0.45
CA LYS A 317 -12.16 -22.06 -0.22
C LYS A 317 -11.54 -20.81 0.43
N VAL A 318 -12.37 -19.80 0.75
CA VAL A 318 -11.96 -18.58 1.48
C VAL A 318 -11.45 -18.92 2.88
N ALA A 319 -12.23 -19.64 3.69
CA ALA A 319 -11.87 -19.94 5.07
C ALA A 319 -10.63 -20.85 5.18
N ALA A 320 -10.47 -21.81 4.26
CA ALA A 320 -9.28 -22.64 4.15
C ALA A 320 -8.04 -21.82 3.77
N SER A 321 -8.16 -20.93 2.77
CA SER A 321 -7.06 -20.03 2.38
C SER A 321 -6.65 -19.08 3.52
N GLN A 322 -7.62 -18.56 4.30
CA GLN A 322 -7.36 -17.77 5.50
C GLN A 322 -6.61 -18.57 6.58
N ALA A 323 -7.00 -19.83 6.83
CA ALA A 323 -6.32 -20.70 7.77
C ALA A 323 -4.89 -21.05 7.33
N ILE A 324 -4.66 -21.29 6.03
CA ILE A 324 -3.34 -21.52 5.44
C ILE A 324 -2.45 -20.28 5.62
N SER A 325 -3.00 -19.09 5.37
CA SER A 325 -2.33 -17.80 5.57
C SER A 325 -1.85 -17.63 7.01
N ALA A 326 -2.70 -17.89 8.01
CA ALA A 326 -2.33 -17.82 9.42
C ALA A 326 -1.28 -18.89 9.81
N MET A 327 -1.46 -20.13 9.35
CA MET A 327 -0.55 -21.25 9.68
C MET A 327 0.86 -21.08 9.11
N CYS A 328 1.04 -20.35 8.00
CA CYS A 328 2.34 -20.29 7.30
C CYS A 328 3.44 -19.46 8.00
N GLU A 329 3.15 -18.82 9.14
CA GLU A 329 4.20 -18.33 10.04
C GLU A 329 5.03 -19.47 10.67
N ASN A 330 4.49 -20.70 10.77
CA ASN A 330 5.26 -21.88 11.12
C ASN A 330 6.05 -22.41 9.91
N LEU A 331 7.38 -22.52 10.03
CA LEU A 331 8.28 -23.01 8.99
C LEU A 331 8.05 -24.48 8.59
N ALA A 332 7.41 -25.30 9.43
CA ALA A 332 7.02 -26.66 9.06
C ALA A 332 5.77 -26.62 8.15
N SER A 333 4.69 -25.98 8.61
CA SER A 333 3.46 -25.75 7.84
C SER A 333 3.74 -25.06 6.50
N LYS A 334 4.58 -24.03 6.48
CA LYS A 334 5.00 -23.30 5.28
C LYS A 334 5.63 -24.19 4.20
N ARG A 335 6.34 -25.25 4.60
CA ARG A 335 6.90 -26.26 3.67
C ARG A 335 5.85 -27.28 3.24
N ALA A 336 4.98 -27.72 4.14
CA ALA A 336 3.90 -28.67 3.82
C ALA A 336 2.93 -28.09 2.78
N PHE A 337 2.48 -26.85 2.98
CA PHE A 337 1.69 -26.12 1.97
C PHE A 337 2.46 -25.87 0.67
N GLY A 338 3.78 -25.66 0.75
CA GLY A 338 4.64 -25.47 -0.43
C GLY A 338 4.61 -26.65 -1.40
N LEU A 339 4.45 -27.88 -0.89
CA LEU A 339 4.49 -29.11 -1.71
C LEU A 339 3.15 -29.46 -2.39
N GLN A 340 2.01 -29.03 -1.85
CA GLN A 340 0.68 -29.49 -2.30
C GLN A 340 -0.40 -28.40 -2.28
N GLY A 341 -0.31 -27.40 -1.40
CA GLY A 341 -1.28 -26.31 -1.31
C GLY A 341 -1.08 -25.20 -2.33
N ILE A 342 0.17 -24.92 -2.73
CA ILE A 342 0.47 -23.84 -3.69
C ILE A 342 -0.21 -24.04 -5.06
N PRO A 343 -0.18 -25.22 -5.70
CA PRO A 343 -0.91 -25.42 -6.96
C PRO A 343 -2.42 -25.18 -6.86
N GLN A 344 -3.05 -25.64 -5.76
CA GLN A 344 -4.47 -25.39 -5.49
C GLN A 344 -4.75 -23.88 -5.32
N LEU A 345 -3.94 -23.18 -4.52
CA LEU A 345 -4.08 -21.73 -4.33
C LEU A 345 -3.86 -20.93 -5.63
N VAL A 346 -2.96 -21.38 -6.51
CA VAL A 346 -2.75 -20.78 -7.83
C VAL A 346 -3.96 -20.98 -8.75
N GLN A 347 -4.59 -22.16 -8.73
CA GLN A 347 -5.83 -22.41 -9.48
C GLN A 347 -6.98 -21.48 -9.00
N LEU A 348 -7.06 -21.19 -7.69
CA LEU A 348 -8.08 -20.29 -7.13
C LEU A 348 -7.94 -18.82 -7.55
N LEU A 349 -6.77 -18.39 -8.06
CA LEU A 349 -6.58 -17.06 -8.63
C LEU A 349 -7.46 -16.80 -9.87
N SER A 350 -7.88 -17.88 -10.54
CA SER A 350 -8.76 -17.86 -11.72
C SER A 350 -10.24 -18.10 -11.39
N SER A 351 -10.64 -18.05 -10.10
CA SER A 351 -12.05 -18.10 -9.69
C SER A 351 -12.83 -16.88 -10.20
N ASP A 352 -14.14 -17.00 -10.45
CA ASP A 352 -15.01 -15.83 -10.68
C ASP A 352 -15.29 -15.01 -9.41
N ASN A 353 -15.01 -15.57 -8.22
CA ASN A 353 -15.28 -14.92 -6.94
C ASN A 353 -14.08 -14.11 -6.42
N GLU A 354 -14.22 -12.79 -6.38
CA GLU A 354 -13.17 -11.86 -5.91
C GLU A 354 -12.73 -12.09 -4.45
N GLU A 355 -13.59 -12.63 -3.57
CA GLU A 355 -13.21 -12.98 -2.19
C GLU A 355 -12.34 -14.25 -2.15
N VAL A 356 -12.61 -15.22 -3.03
CA VAL A 356 -11.76 -16.40 -3.22
C VAL A 356 -10.40 -16.00 -3.76
N LYS A 357 -10.34 -15.11 -4.77
CA LYS A 357 -9.07 -14.55 -5.28
C LYS A 357 -8.27 -13.86 -4.18
N GLU A 358 -8.90 -12.96 -3.42
CA GLU A 358 -8.23 -12.21 -2.35
C GLU A 358 -7.67 -13.15 -1.28
N ALA A 359 -8.47 -14.13 -0.82
CA ALA A 359 -8.03 -15.08 0.19
C ALA A 359 -6.87 -15.96 -0.31
N ALA A 360 -6.94 -16.44 -1.56
CA ALA A 360 -5.90 -17.26 -2.16
C ALA A 360 -4.58 -16.49 -2.37
N VAL A 361 -4.62 -15.27 -2.93
CA VAL A 361 -3.41 -14.48 -3.14
C VAL A 361 -2.82 -13.95 -1.82
N THR A 362 -3.64 -13.73 -0.79
CA THR A 362 -3.15 -13.43 0.58
C THR A 362 -2.36 -14.61 1.15
N ALA A 363 -2.87 -15.84 1.00
CA ALA A 363 -2.14 -17.04 1.40
C ALA A 363 -0.83 -17.20 0.63
N LEU A 364 -0.82 -16.96 -0.69
CA LEU A 364 0.40 -17.00 -1.50
C LEU A 364 1.43 -15.91 -1.11
N ALA A 365 1.00 -14.70 -0.75
CA ALA A 365 1.89 -13.62 -0.32
C ALA A 365 2.67 -14.05 0.93
N ASN A 366 1.97 -14.59 1.93
CA ASN A 366 2.59 -15.03 3.17
C ASN A 366 3.37 -16.36 2.97
N LEU A 367 2.92 -17.28 2.11
CA LEU A 367 3.65 -18.51 1.77
C LEU A 367 4.96 -18.26 1.01
N THR A 368 5.02 -17.23 0.16
CA THR A 368 6.24 -16.89 -0.60
C THR A 368 7.21 -15.97 0.18
N ALA A 369 6.72 -15.21 1.16
CA ALA A 369 7.55 -14.30 1.96
C ALA A 369 8.76 -15.02 2.60
N ALA A 370 9.97 -14.57 2.24
CA ALA A 370 11.25 -15.16 2.63
C ALA A 370 11.40 -16.68 2.35
N SER A 371 10.70 -17.21 1.34
CA SER A 371 10.71 -18.64 0.98
C SER A 371 10.96 -18.83 -0.53
N PRO A 372 12.23 -18.89 -0.98
CA PRO A 372 12.57 -19.10 -2.39
C PRO A 372 11.98 -20.39 -2.97
N THR A 373 11.90 -21.47 -2.17
CA THR A 373 11.28 -22.74 -2.60
C THR A 373 9.80 -22.60 -2.92
N ASN A 374 9.07 -21.82 -2.12
CA ASN A 374 7.64 -21.59 -2.34
C ASN A 374 7.42 -20.59 -3.49
N ALA A 375 8.32 -19.62 -3.68
CA ALA A 375 8.33 -18.75 -4.85
C ALA A 375 8.55 -19.54 -6.15
N SER A 376 9.45 -20.54 -6.15
CA SER A 376 9.61 -21.46 -7.28
C SER A 376 8.35 -22.28 -7.52
N ALA A 377 7.74 -22.85 -6.47
CA ALA A 377 6.50 -23.63 -6.61
C ALA A 377 5.33 -22.81 -7.21
N VAL A 378 5.23 -21.50 -6.93
CA VAL A 378 4.23 -20.61 -7.57
C VAL A 378 4.53 -20.42 -9.06
N ALA A 379 5.80 -20.28 -9.45
CA ALA A 379 6.20 -20.15 -10.84
C ALA A 379 6.05 -21.47 -11.63
N GLU A 380 6.36 -22.61 -11.00
CA GLU A 380 6.19 -23.96 -11.54
C GLU A 380 4.72 -24.36 -11.70
N ALA A 381 3.83 -23.84 -10.84
CA ALA A 381 2.37 -23.96 -10.99
C ALA A 381 1.76 -22.95 -11.99
N GLU A 382 2.58 -22.32 -12.85
CA GLU A 382 2.18 -21.32 -13.87
C GLU A 382 1.54 -20.03 -13.31
N GLY A 383 1.62 -19.79 -11.99
CA GLY A 383 0.89 -18.73 -11.30
C GLY A 383 1.27 -17.29 -11.63
N ILE A 384 2.32 -17.06 -12.44
CA ILE A 384 2.78 -15.70 -12.79
C ILE A 384 1.70 -14.94 -13.58
N GLU A 385 1.03 -15.58 -14.55
CA GLU A 385 0.04 -14.89 -15.39
C GLU A 385 -1.24 -14.49 -14.62
N PRO A 386 -1.86 -15.39 -13.82
CA PRO A 386 -2.96 -15.01 -12.93
C PRO A 386 -2.59 -13.88 -11.95
N LEU A 387 -1.36 -13.87 -11.41
CA LEU A 387 -0.91 -12.82 -10.50
C LEU A 387 -0.77 -11.44 -11.19
N VAL A 388 -0.22 -11.40 -12.40
CA VAL A 388 -0.16 -10.14 -13.19
C VAL A 388 -1.58 -9.65 -13.52
N ASN A 389 -2.50 -10.56 -13.87
CA ASN A 389 -3.90 -10.21 -14.14
C ASN A 389 -4.63 -9.66 -12.90
N ILE A 390 -4.34 -10.17 -11.69
CA ILE A 390 -4.93 -9.70 -10.42
C ILE A 390 -4.51 -8.26 -10.07
N LEU A 391 -3.46 -7.69 -10.68
CA LEU A 391 -3.16 -6.26 -10.53
C LEU A 391 -4.29 -5.34 -11.04
N ASN A 392 -5.23 -5.88 -11.84
CA ASN A 392 -6.44 -5.20 -12.33
C ASN A 392 -7.74 -5.75 -11.69
N ALA A 393 -7.65 -6.42 -10.52
CA ALA A 393 -8.81 -6.92 -9.77
C ALA A 393 -9.64 -5.80 -9.12
N GLN A 394 -10.83 -6.11 -8.59
CA GLN A 394 -11.71 -5.11 -7.98
C GLN A 394 -11.39 -4.82 -6.50
N ARG A 395 -10.64 -5.71 -5.83
CA ARG A 395 -10.37 -5.64 -4.39
C ARG A 395 -8.92 -5.25 -4.10
N ASP A 396 -8.73 -4.13 -3.41
CA ASP A 396 -7.41 -3.57 -3.06
C ASP A 396 -6.45 -4.60 -2.44
N GLY A 397 -6.93 -5.45 -1.52
CA GLY A 397 -6.08 -6.45 -0.87
C GLY A 397 -5.60 -7.54 -1.83
N ALA A 398 -6.38 -7.87 -2.87
CA ALA A 398 -5.94 -8.78 -3.92
C ALA A 398 -4.81 -8.15 -4.75
N ILE A 399 -4.96 -6.88 -5.16
CA ILE A 399 -3.94 -6.12 -5.92
C ILE A 399 -2.64 -6.00 -5.10
N ALA A 400 -2.73 -5.56 -3.84
CA ALA A 400 -1.57 -5.36 -2.98
C ALA A 400 -0.82 -6.68 -2.68
N ASN A 401 -1.55 -7.78 -2.48
CA ASN A 401 -0.94 -9.09 -2.25
C ASN A 401 -0.38 -9.70 -3.55
N ALA A 402 -1.00 -9.48 -4.71
CA ALA A 402 -0.43 -9.91 -6.00
C ALA A 402 0.92 -9.21 -6.28
N ALA A 403 0.99 -7.88 -6.11
CA ALA A 403 2.25 -7.14 -6.20
C ALA A 403 3.31 -7.66 -5.22
N THR A 404 2.88 -8.07 -4.01
CA THR A 404 3.77 -8.67 -3.00
C THR A 404 4.29 -10.05 -3.42
N VAL A 405 3.43 -10.96 -3.93
CA VAL A 405 3.86 -12.27 -4.45
C VAL A 405 4.83 -12.11 -5.61
N LEU A 406 4.50 -11.26 -6.59
CA LEU A 406 5.37 -11.01 -7.75
C LEU A 406 6.73 -10.47 -7.32
N THR A 407 6.78 -9.59 -6.31
CA THR A 407 8.05 -9.07 -5.75
C THR A 407 8.83 -10.15 -4.98
N ASN A 408 8.15 -11.04 -4.24
CA ASN A 408 8.79 -12.20 -3.60
C ASN A 408 9.41 -13.16 -4.64
N LEU A 409 8.75 -13.39 -5.78
CA LEU A 409 9.30 -14.16 -6.90
C LEU A 409 10.50 -13.44 -7.56
N ALA A 410 10.41 -12.12 -7.72
CA ALA A 410 11.47 -11.29 -8.33
C ALA A 410 12.79 -11.27 -7.55
N MET A 411 12.82 -11.76 -6.30
CA MET A 411 14.07 -12.04 -5.57
C MET A 411 14.94 -13.10 -6.26
N GLN A 412 14.37 -13.91 -7.16
CA GLN A 412 15.08 -14.87 -7.99
C GLN A 412 15.09 -14.38 -9.45
N GLU A 413 16.29 -14.09 -9.96
CA GLU A 413 16.50 -13.46 -11.28
C GLU A 413 15.78 -14.16 -12.47
N PRO A 414 15.74 -15.51 -12.58
CA PRO A 414 14.98 -16.17 -13.65
C PRO A 414 13.49 -15.87 -13.63
N PHE A 415 12.89 -15.70 -12.44
CA PHE A 415 11.47 -15.35 -12.31
C PHE A 415 11.25 -13.86 -12.49
N ARG A 416 12.19 -12.99 -12.06
CA ARG A 416 12.14 -11.55 -12.37
C ARG A 416 12.03 -11.30 -13.87
N VAL A 417 12.89 -11.94 -14.68
CA VAL A 417 12.88 -11.80 -16.15
C VAL A 417 11.58 -12.36 -16.77
N ASN A 418 11.06 -13.49 -16.26
CA ASN A 418 9.78 -14.06 -16.69
C ASN A 418 8.60 -13.10 -16.40
N ILE A 419 8.57 -12.48 -15.22
CA ILE A 419 7.56 -11.47 -14.84
C ILE A 419 7.70 -10.20 -15.70
N GLN A 420 8.93 -9.73 -15.96
CA GLN A 420 9.18 -8.58 -16.84
C GLN A 420 8.68 -8.82 -18.27
N SER A 421 8.95 -10.00 -18.85
CA SER A 421 8.49 -10.34 -20.20
C SER A 421 6.96 -10.44 -20.36
N ARG A 422 6.21 -10.33 -19.25
CA ARG A 422 4.73 -10.35 -19.20
C ARG A 422 4.11 -8.96 -18.99
N GLY A 423 4.89 -7.87 -19.08
CA GLY A 423 4.37 -6.49 -19.04
C GLY A 423 4.05 -5.97 -17.63
N ILE A 424 4.85 -6.36 -16.64
CA ILE A 424 4.64 -6.00 -15.23
C ILE A 424 4.67 -4.50 -14.96
N MET A 425 5.51 -3.73 -15.66
CA MET A 425 5.65 -2.29 -15.39
C MET A 425 4.46 -1.50 -15.95
N SER A 426 3.87 -1.97 -17.05
CA SER A 426 2.58 -1.50 -17.56
C SER A 426 1.43 -1.90 -16.64
N ALA A 427 1.43 -3.13 -16.10
CA ALA A 427 0.39 -3.60 -15.18
C ALA A 427 0.39 -2.88 -13.82
N LEU A 428 1.53 -2.31 -13.40
CA LEU A 428 1.65 -1.53 -12.16
C LEU A 428 1.20 -0.07 -12.29
N ALA A 429 0.93 0.44 -13.50
CA ALA A 429 0.60 1.85 -13.73
C ALA A 429 -0.73 2.29 -13.07
N GLU A 430 -1.77 1.45 -13.10
CA GLU A 430 -3.06 1.73 -12.46
C GLU A 430 -3.07 1.47 -10.94
N PRO A 431 -2.44 0.41 -10.39
CA PRO A 431 -2.21 0.27 -8.95
C PRO A 431 -1.56 1.51 -8.28
N LEU A 432 -0.65 2.22 -8.97
CA LEU A 432 -0.09 3.49 -8.47
C LEU A 432 -1.15 4.61 -8.35
N ARG A 433 -2.25 4.55 -9.11
CA ARG A 433 -3.37 5.51 -9.06
C ARG A 433 -4.45 5.15 -8.03
N SER A 434 -4.39 3.97 -7.39
CA SER A 434 -5.37 3.57 -6.38
C SER A 434 -5.44 4.59 -5.23
N THR A 435 -6.63 4.80 -4.67
CA THR A 435 -6.83 5.61 -3.46
C THR A 435 -6.35 4.89 -2.18
N ASN A 436 -6.06 3.60 -2.26
CA ASN A 436 -5.65 2.80 -1.11
C ASN A 436 -4.13 2.81 -0.91
N SER A 437 -3.69 3.34 0.23
CA SER A 437 -2.26 3.48 0.54
C SER A 437 -1.48 2.16 0.65
N GLN A 438 -2.14 1.01 0.90
CA GLN A 438 -1.45 -0.29 0.83
C GLN A 438 -1.20 -0.71 -0.62
N VAL A 439 -2.16 -0.51 -1.53
CA VAL A 439 -1.96 -0.76 -2.97
C VAL A 439 -0.86 0.15 -3.52
N GLN A 440 -0.91 1.46 -3.24
CA GLN A 440 0.14 2.41 -3.60
C GLN A 440 1.52 1.97 -3.10
N SER A 441 1.61 1.51 -1.85
CA SER A 441 2.88 1.09 -1.24
C SER A 441 3.46 -0.16 -1.91
N LYS A 442 2.66 -1.21 -2.12
CA LYS A 442 3.15 -2.46 -2.74
C LYS A 442 3.40 -2.29 -4.23
N ALA A 443 2.62 -1.44 -4.93
CA ALA A 443 2.87 -1.10 -6.32
C ALA A 443 4.19 -0.34 -6.51
N ALA A 444 4.47 0.68 -5.69
CA ALA A 444 5.74 1.40 -5.72
C ALA A 444 6.93 0.50 -5.35
N PHE A 445 6.77 -0.40 -4.37
CA PHE A 445 7.79 -1.39 -4.03
C PHE A 445 8.07 -2.37 -5.19
N ALA A 446 7.04 -2.84 -5.88
CA ALA A 446 7.19 -3.66 -7.08
C ALA A 446 7.92 -2.91 -8.22
N VAL A 447 7.59 -1.64 -8.48
CA VAL A 447 8.32 -0.80 -9.44
C VAL A 447 9.81 -0.70 -9.08
N ALA A 448 10.14 -0.52 -7.80
CA ALA A 448 11.54 -0.49 -7.35
C ALA A 448 12.26 -1.84 -7.54
N ALA A 449 11.54 -2.97 -7.50
CA ALA A 449 12.09 -4.30 -7.72
C ALA A 449 12.25 -4.69 -9.21
N PHE A 450 11.35 -4.20 -10.09
CA PHE A 450 11.35 -4.53 -11.51
C PHE A 450 12.07 -3.49 -12.41
N GLY A 451 12.29 -2.26 -11.94
CA GLY A 451 12.97 -1.20 -12.71
C GLY A 451 14.48 -1.34 -12.90
N CYS A 452 15.06 -2.53 -12.77
CA CYS A 452 16.50 -2.74 -12.75
C CYS A 452 17.21 -2.43 -14.08
N ASP A 453 16.56 -2.68 -15.21
CA ASP A 453 17.07 -2.45 -16.57
C ASP A 453 16.36 -1.30 -17.31
N ALA A 454 16.90 -0.92 -18.46
CA ALA A 454 16.41 0.23 -19.23
C ALA A 454 15.09 -0.05 -19.97
N ASP A 455 14.79 -1.31 -20.27
CA ASP A 455 13.56 -1.71 -20.97
C ASP A 455 12.37 -1.63 -20.00
N ALA A 456 12.50 -2.17 -18.79
CA ALA A 456 11.48 -2.05 -17.74
C ALA A 456 11.20 -0.59 -17.33
N ARG A 457 12.23 0.26 -17.25
CA ARG A 457 12.05 1.71 -17.03
C ARG A 457 11.36 2.41 -18.20
N THR A 458 11.69 2.01 -19.43
CA THR A 458 11.03 2.49 -20.65
C THR A 458 9.57 2.05 -20.72
N GLU A 459 9.24 0.82 -20.31
CA GLU A 459 7.88 0.30 -20.23
C GLU A 459 7.01 1.13 -19.28
N LEU A 460 7.48 1.40 -18.04
CA LEU A 460 6.78 2.24 -17.07
C LEU A 460 6.56 3.68 -17.58
N ARG A 461 7.57 4.24 -18.26
CA ARG A 461 7.51 5.57 -18.89
C ARG A 461 6.45 5.60 -19.98
N ASN A 462 6.44 4.60 -20.87
CA ASN A 462 5.47 4.49 -21.96
C ASN A 462 4.03 4.22 -21.46
N ALA A 463 3.88 3.50 -20.34
CA ALA A 463 2.60 3.28 -19.65
C ALA A 463 2.12 4.50 -18.83
N GLY A 464 2.91 5.59 -18.77
CA GLY A 464 2.55 6.80 -18.03
C GLY A 464 2.59 6.65 -16.50
N GLY A 465 3.26 5.61 -15.97
CA GLY A 465 3.33 5.33 -14.53
C GLY A 465 4.21 6.31 -13.73
N LEU A 466 5.08 7.08 -14.41
CA LEU A 466 5.93 8.08 -13.76
C LEU A 466 5.14 9.25 -13.16
N GLY A 467 4.02 9.66 -13.77
CA GLY A 467 3.16 10.73 -13.25
C GLY A 467 2.61 10.42 -11.84
N PRO A 468 1.86 9.31 -11.69
CA PRO A 468 1.45 8.80 -10.37
C PRO A 468 2.60 8.64 -9.39
N LEU A 469 3.76 8.15 -9.85
CA LEU A 469 4.92 7.97 -8.98
C LEU A 469 5.42 9.30 -8.39
N VAL A 470 5.39 10.38 -9.16
CA VAL A 470 5.75 11.73 -8.67
C VAL A 470 4.65 12.31 -7.77
N GLU A 471 3.37 12.14 -8.12
CA GLU A 471 2.23 12.54 -7.28
C GLU A 471 2.29 11.92 -5.87
N LEU A 472 2.67 10.63 -5.77
CA LEU A 472 2.79 9.91 -4.51
C LEU A 472 3.95 10.38 -3.61
N LEU A 473 4.90 11.19 -4.08
CA LEU A 473 5.93 11.81 -3.22
C LEU A 473 5.31 12.77 -2.19
N HIS A 474 4.14 13.33 -2.48
CA HIS A 474 3.34 14.11 -1.52
C HIS A 474 2.54 13.25 -0.53
N SER A 475 2.62 11.91 -0.60
CA SER A 475 1.85 11.03 0.27
C SER A 475 2.21 11.22 1.75
N LYS A 476 1.16 11.34 2.57
CA LYS A 476 1.26 11.44 4.03
C LYS A 476 1.64 10.10 4.66
N ASN A 477 1.31 8.98 4.01
CA ASN A 477 1.74 7.64 4.45
C ASN A 477 3.26 7.49 4.26
N GLU A 478 3.96 7.13 5.33
CA GLU A 478 5.42 6.96 5.33
C GLU A 478 5.89 5.77 4.47
N GLU A 479 5.19 4.64 4.53
CA GLU A 479 5.51 3.43 3.77
C GLU A 479 5.42 3.69 2.26
N VAL A 480 4.33 4.35 1.83
CA VAL A 480 4.15 4.80 0.44
C VAL A 480 5.29 5.73 0.03
N ARG A 481 5.51 6.83 0.77
CA ARG A 481 6.53 7.83 0.43
C ARG A 481 7.94 7.22 0.37
N ARG A 482 8.28 6.30 1.28
CA ARG A 482 9.55 5.56 1.31
C ARG A 482 9.73 4.69 0.05
N ASN A 483 8.73 3.89 -0.29
CA ASN A 483 8.80 2.97 -1.43
C ASN A 483 8.78 3.72 -2.75
N VAL A 484 8.04 4.83 -2.83
CA VAL A 484 8.03 5.75 -3.98
C VAL A 484 9.38 6.43 -4.17
N CYS A 485 10.03 6.92 -3.11
CA CYS A 485 11.39 7.47 -3.22
C CYS A 485 12.38 6.42 -3.76
N TRP A 486 12.29 5.16 -3.32
CA TRP A 486 13.12 4.08 -3.86
C TRP A 486 12.82 3.81 -5.34
N ALA A 487 11.54 3.73 -5.73
CA ALA A 487 11.14 3.58 -7.13
C ALA A 487 11.65 4.73 -8.01
N VAL A 488 11.58 5.98 -7.55
CA VAL A 488 12.13 7.15 -8.25
C VAL A 488 13.66 7.06 -8.37
N MET A 489 14.38 6.65 -7.32
CA MET A 489 15.83 6.42 -7.35
C MET A 489 16.23 5.36 -8.40
N VAL A 490 15.47 4.25 -8.48
CA VAL A 490 15.69 3.20 -9.48
C VAL A 490 15.39 3.72 -10.90
N CYS A 491 14.26 4.41 -11.07
CA CYS A 491 13.86 4.99 -12.36
C CYS A 491 14.84 6.07 -12.86
N ALA A 492 15.39 6.89 -11.97
CA ALA A 492 16.40 7.91 -12.28
C ALA A 492 17.79 7.36 -12.68
N SER A 493 17.95 6.03 -12.74
CA SER A 493 19.17 5.38 -13.25
C SER A 493 19.21 5.24 -14.78
N ASP A 494 18.23 5.81 -15.50
CA ASP A 494 18.20 6.01 -16.95
C ASP A 494 17.97 7.51 -17.25
N GLU A 495 18.76 8.08 -18.17
CA GLU A 495 18.75 9.53 -18.47
C GLU A 495 17.38 10.00 -18.97
N LEU A 496 16.78 9.27 -19.91
CA LEU A 496 15.46 9.60 -20.48
C LEU A 496 14.35 9.58 -19.41
N THR A 497 14.44 8.62 -18.48
CA THR A 497 13.50 8.49 -17.36
C THR A 497 13.74 9.56 -16.29
N ALA A 498 15.00 9.91 -16.00
CA ALA A 498 15.36 10.97 -15.07
C ALA A 498 14.91 12.35 -15.57
N VAL A 499 15.09 12.65 -16.86
CA VAL A 499 14.63 13.90 -17.50
C VAL A 499 13.11 14.03 -17.39
N GLU A 500 12.36 12.95 -17.64
CA GLU A 500 10.90 12.95 -17.52
C GLU A 500 10.43 13.11 -16.06
N LEU A 501 11.09 12.47 -15.10
CA LEU A 501 10.84 12.66 -13.66
C LEU A 501 11.10 14.11 -13.22
N CYS A 502 12.18 14.72 -13.69
CA CYS A 502 12.46 16.15 -13.46
C CYS A 502 11.40 17.05 -14.12
N ARG A 503 10.95 16.75 -15.34
CA ARG A 503 9.88 17.47 -16.05
C ARG A 503 8.53 17.39 -15.32
N LEU A 504 8.29 16.32 -14.57
CA LEU A 504 7.13 16.11 -13.71
C LEU A 504 7.25 16.80 -12.33
N GLY A 505 8.40 17.41 -12.02
CA GLY A 505 8.63 18.14 -10.76
C GLY A 505 9.19 17.29 -9.60
N ALA A 506 9.62 16.05 -9.85
CA ALA A 506 10.12 15.14 -8.81
C ALA A 506 11.28 15.74 -7.99
N LEU A 507 12.11 16.57 -8.63
CA LEU A 507 13.30 17.18 -8.05
C LEU A 507 12.95 18.17 -6.93
N ASP A 508 12.08 19.16 -7.20
CA ASP A 508 11.63 20.15 -6.22
C ASP A 508 10.92 19.49 -5.02
N ILE A 509 10.13 18.44 -5.29
CA ILE A 509 9.41 17.69 -4.24
C ILE A 509 10.38 16.90 -3.37
N LEU A 510 11.44 16.33 -3.94
CA LEU A 510 12.48 15.63 -3.18
C LEU A 510 13.36 16.61 -2.38
N GLU A 511 13.62 17.83 -2.87
CA GLU A 511 14.22 18.89 -2.05
C GLU A 511 13.33 19.24 -0.85
N GLU A 512 12.03 19.45 -1.06
CA GLU A 512 11.05 19.73 0.02
C GLU A 512 10.99 18.59 1.06
N ILE A 513 11.02 17.34 0.61
CA ILE A 513 11.07 16.15 1.48
C ILE A 513 12.36 16.11 2.30
N ASN A 514 13.52 16.36 1.69
CA ASN A 514 14.82 16.27 2.36
C ASN A 514 15.11 17.46 3.31
N LEU A 515 14.43 18.59 3.14
CA LEU A 515 14.41 19.69 4.11
C LEU A 515 13.50 19.39 5.33
N SER A 516 12.56 18.44 5.21
CA SER A 516 11.58 18.12 6.25
C SER A 516 12.04 16.96 7.14
N THR A 517 12.28 17.25 8.43
CA THR A 517 12.71 16.28 9.45
C THR A 517 11.78 15.08 9.65
N GLY A 518 10.50 15.19 9.23
CA GLY A 518 9.51 14.11 9.32
C GLY A 518 9.12 13.45 7.98
N ARG A 519 9.53 14.00 6.82
CA ARG A 519 9.29 13.37 5.51
C ARG A 519 10.53 12.66 4.95
N LYS A 520 11.72 13.18 5.25
CA LYS A 520 13.03 12.68 4.84
C LYS A 520 13.25 11.20 5.17
N ASN A 521 13.89 10.48 4.26
CA ASN A 521 14.37 9.11 4.46
C ASN A 521 15.56 8.82 3.53
N ASN A 522 16.30 7.74 3.78
CA ASN A 522 17.52 7.42 3.02
C ASN A 522 17.29 7.32 1.50
N PHE A 523 16.10 6.87 1.05
CA PHE A 523 15.77 6.82 -0.37
C PHE A 523 15.39 8.19 -0.94
N SER A 524 14.90 9.15 -0.15
CA SER A 524 14.66 10.51 -0.66
C SER A 524 15.96 11.26 -0.90
N GLU A 525 16.99 11.02 -0.10
CA GLU A 525 18.34 11.55 -0.35
C GLU A 525 18.95 10.92 -1.62
N ALA A 526 18.93 9.58 -1.71
CA ALA A 526 19.48 8.87 -2.85
C ALA A 526 18.72 9.16 -4.17
N ALA A 527 17.40 9.33 -4.12
CA ALA A 527 16.61 9.74 -5.29
C ALA A 527 16.96 11.17 -5.75
N LEU A 528 17.13 12.11 -4.82
CA LEU A 528 17.55 13.47 -5.12
C LEU A 528 18.95 13.48 -5.76
N GLU A 529 19.93 12.76 -5.17
CA GLU A 529 21.25 12.62 -5.78
C GLU A 529 21.19 11.98 -7.17
N LYS A 530 20.33 10.96 -7.37
CA LYS A 530 20.23 10.27 -8.67
C LYS A 530 19.58 11.13 -9.76
N LEU A 531 18.63 12.00 -9.43
CA LEU A 531 18.13 12.99 -10.38
C LEU A 531 19.18 14.06 -10.68
N LEU A 532 19.94 14.52 -9.66
CA LEU A 532 21.02 15.49 -9.82
C LEU A 532 22.23 14.93 -10.60
N ASP A 533 22.51 13.63 -10.55
CA ASP A 533 23.48 12.96 -11.43
C ASP A 533 23.15 13.15 -12.92
N ASN A 534 21.87 13.31 -13.27
CA ASN A 534 21.40 13.57 -14.63
C ASN A 534 21.26 15.07 -14.95
N ASN A 535 21.52 15.97 -13.98
CA ASN A 535 21.57 17.43 -14.17
C ASN A 535 22.78 18.01 -13.43
N LEU A 536 23.97 17.75 -13.97
CA LEU A 536 25.24 18.13 -13.33
C LEU A 536 25.39 19.64 -13.11
N SER A 537 24.81 20.48 -13.99
CA SER A 537 24.77 21.95 -13.83
C SER A 537 24.08 22.33 -12.52
N GLN A 538 22.91 21.73 -12.24
CA GLN A 538 22.19 21.94 -10.98
C GLN A 538 22.91 21.29 -9.80
N LYS A 539 23.43 20.06 -9.94
CA LYS A 539 24.22 19.38 -8.89
C LYS A 539 25.40 20.23 -8.42
N TYR A 540 26.18 20.79 -9.34
CA TYR A 540 27.33 21.63 -9.00
C TYR A 540 26.91 23.02 -8.46
N SER A 541 25.76 23.54 -8.87
CA SER A 541 25.23 24.82 -8.37
C SER A 541 24.65 24.71 -6.95
N GLN A 542 24.05 23.56 -6.59
CA GLN A 542 23.49 23.32 -5.25
C GLN A 542 24.51 22.73 -4.27
N VAL A 543 25.20 21.65 -4.65
CA VAL A 543 26.09 20.87 -3.77
C VAL A 543 27.52 21.41 -3.77
N GLY A 544 27.93 22.11 -4.83
CA GLY A 544 29.32 22.59 -4.98
C GLY A 544 30.34 21.49 -5.26
N TYR A 545 29.91 20.24 -5.48
CA TYR A 545 30.78 19.09 -5.69
C TYR A 545 30.29 18.22 -6.85
N LEU A 546 31.22 17.82 -7.71
CA LEU A 546 31.05 16.74 -8.69
C LEU A 546 32.15 15.70 -8.46
N SER A 547 31.79 14.42 -8.45
CA SER A 547 32.75 13.33 -8.29
C SER A 547 33.51 13.03 -9.59
N SER A 548 34.49 12.13 -9.51
CA SER A 548 35.12 11.51 -10.68
C SER A 548 34.19 10.62 -11.53
N SER A 549 32.99 10.28 -11.04
CA SER A 549 31.95 9.57 -11.81
C SER A 549 30.91 10.51 -12.45
N ASN A 550 30.87 11.78 -12.04
CA ASN A 550 30.05 12.80 -12.70
C ASN A 550 30.85 13.40 -13.88
N ILE A 551 30.56 12.93 -15.09
CA ILE A 551 31.26 13.31 -16.34
C ILE A 551 30.56 14.51 -17.00
N ILE A 552 31.23 15.66 -17.09
CA ILE A 552 30.65 16.90 -17.64
C ILE A 552 30.47 16.80 -19.16
N THR A 553 29.23 16.67 -19.64
CA THR A 553 28.88 16.63 -21.06
C THR A 553 28.61 18.02 -21.65
N ASP A 554 28.49 18.09 -22.99
CA ASP A 554 28.19 19.34 -23.70
C ASP A 554 26.74 19.77 -23.45
N GLY A 555 26.56 21.00 -22.96
CA GLY A 555 25.31 21.49 -22.38
C GLY A 555 25.44 21.91 -20.92
N PHE A 556 26.54 21.57 -20.24
CA PHE A 556 26.81 21.98 -18.86
C PHE A 556 27.10 23.48 -18.72
N TYR A 557 26.63 24.09 -17.63
CA TYR A 557 26.96 25.46 -17.22
C TYR A 557 27.07 25.58 -15.71
N ASP A 558 27.87 26.53 -15.24
CA ASP A 558 27.92 26.95 -13.84
C ASP A 558 27.44 28.39 -13.66
N CYS A 559 26.21 28.56 -13.18
CA CYS A 559 25.65 29.85 -12.77
C CYS A 559 26.03 30.29 -11.34
N GLY A 560 26.83 29.49 -10.62
CA GLY A 560 27.30 29.78 -9.26
C GLY A 560 26.52 29.03 -8.18
N GLN A 561 26.86 29.29 -6.91
CA GLN A 561 26.19 28.64 -5.79
C GLN A 561 24.77 29.18 -5.59
N ILE A 562 23.78 28.29 -5.63
CA ILE A 562 22.37 28.60 -5.44
C ILE A 562 21.97 28.31 -4.00
N LYS A 563 21.11 29.18 -3.43
CA LYS A 563 20.57 29.00 -2.08
C LYS A 563 19.47 27.92 -2.09
N PRO A 564 19.37 27.05 -1.07
CA PRO A 564 18.28 26.07 -0.97
C PRO A 564 16.90 26.72 -1.19
N GLY A 565 16.08 26.12 -2.06
CA GLY A 565 14.75 26.63 -2.42
C GLY A 565 14.71 27.83 -3.38
N ALA A 566 15.84 28.25 -3.96
CA ALA A 566 15.85 29.21 -5.08
C ALA A 566 15.84 28.47 -6.43
N LYS A 567 14.97 28.92 -7.35
CA LYS A 567 14.77 28.28 -8.67
C LYS A 567 16.09 28.14 -9.45
N PHE A 568 16.42 26.93 -9.89
CA PHE A 568 17.42 26.70 -10.94
C PHE A 568 16.90 27.22 -12.29
N LEU A 569 17.63 28.15 -12.91
CA LEU A 569 17.24 28.78 -14.17
C LEU A 569 17.88 28.05 -15.35
N SER A 570 17.12 27.89 -16.45
CA SER A 570 17.65 27.28 -17.66
C SER A 570 18.71 28.18 -18.31
N LEU A 571 19.58 27.59 -19.14
CA LEU A 571 20.58 28.37 -19.88
C LEU A 571 19.94 29.41 -20.82
N GLU A 572 18.76 29.13 -21.36
CA GLU A 572 17.95 30.07 -22.15
C GLU A 572 17.47 31.24 -21.26
N GLU A 573 16.84 30.95 -20.11
CA GLU A 573 16.41 31.97 -19.12
C GLU A 573 17.57 32.83 -18.61
N LEU A 574 18.77 32.25 -18.50
CA LEU A 574 20.00 32.93 -18.10
C LEU A 574 20.58 33.80 -19.23
N SER A 575 20.51 33.33 -20.48
CA SER A 575 21.01 34.07 -21.65
C SER A 575 20.19 35.32 -21.98
N MET A 576 18.91 35.34 -21.58
CA MET A 576 17.99 36.46 -21.77
C MET A 576 18.11 37.55 -20.69
N GLN A 577 18.94 37.37 -19.67
CA GLN A 577 19.15 38.41 -18.65
C GLN A 577 20.02 39.54 -19.19
N GLU A 578 19.70 40.78 -18.79
CA GLU A 578 20.53 41.95 -19.09
C GLU A 578 21.96 41.77 -18.56
N LEU A 579 22.92 42.44 -19.19
CA LEU A 579 24.29 42.54 -18.69
C LEU A 579 24.27 43.21 -17.31
N THR A 580 24.79 42.54 -16.30
CA THR A 580 24.77 42.99 -14.90
C THR A 580 26.10 42.66 -14.21
N ASP A 581 26.39 43.33 -13.09
CA ASP A 581 27.59 43.07 -12.25
C ASP A 581 27.53 41.71 -11.50
N ARG A 582 26.88 40.71 -12.09
CA ARG A 582 26.74 39.34 -11.57
C ARG A 582 27.89 38.48 -12.09
N ARG A 583 28.07 37.32 -11.46
CA ARG A 583 29.07 36.34 -11.87
C ARG A 583 28.75 35.76 -13.25
N ALA A 584 29.69 35.89 -14.18
CA ALA A 584 29.64 35.27 -15.50
C ALA A 584 29.32 33.76 -15.43
N ILE A 585 28.48 33.32 -16.37
CA ILE A 585 27.94 31.96 -16.44
C ILE A 585 28.80 31.18 -17.42
N ILE A 586 29.72 30.38 -16.89
CA ILE A 586 30.66 29.64 -17.76
C ILE A 586 29.96 28.43 -18.35
N PHE A 587 30.03 28.32 -19.67
CA PHE A 587 29.30 27.33 -20.46
C PHE A 587 30.23 26.39 -21.25
N ILE A 588 29.84 25.12 -21.32
CA ILE A 588 30.62 24.01 -21.88
C ILE A 588 29.85 23.39 -23.04
N ASN A 589 30.35 23.60 -24.27
CA ASN A 589 29.75 23.03 -25.48
C ASN A 589 30.78 22.82 -26.59
N ALA A 590 31.44 21.67 -26.60
CA ALA A 590 32.41 21.33 -27.66
C ALA A 590 31.75 20.80 -28.95
N LYS A 591 30.41 20.64 -28.99
CA LYS A 591 29.70 20.15 -30.17
C LYS A 591 29.74 21.22 -31.27
N PRO A 592 30.17 20.88 -32.51
CA PRO A 592 29.93 21.75 -33.65
C PRO A 592 28.42 21.88 -33.88
N ARG A 593 27.99 22.96 -34.55
CA ARG A 593 26.58 23.08 -34.98
C ARG A 593 26.26 21.95 -35.95
N GLU A 594 25.33 21.09 -35.57
CA GLU A 594 24.48 20.43 -36.56
C GLU A 594 23.59 21.52 -37.17
N GLU A 595 23.93 21.95 -38.39
CA GLU A 595 22.94 22.59 -39.24
C GLU A 595 21.77 21.62 -39.42
N ALA A 596 20.53 22.12 -39.36
CA ALA A 596 19.33 21.28 -39.41
C ALA A 596 19.28 20.48 -40.73
N CYS A 597 19.76 19.23 -40.66
CA CYS A 597 20.16 18.43 -41.82
C CYS A 597 18.95 17.88 -42.59
N THR A 598 18.28 18.76 -43.33
CA THR A 598 17.24 18.40 -44.31
C THR A 598 17.73 17.37 -45.35
N THR A 599 19.05 17.28 -45.56
CA THR A 599 19.75 16.23 -46.30
C THR A 599 19.51 14.80 -45.77
N ASN A 600 19.22 14.58 -44.48
CA ASN A 600 18.87 13.25 -43.96
C ASN A 600 17.51 12.74 -44.45
N ILE A 601 16.62 13.63 -44.90
CA ILE A 601 15.40 13.23 -45.62
C ILE A 601 15.74 12.86 -47.07
N LEU A 602 16.72 13.51 -47.70
CA LEU A 602 17.04 13.25 -49.11
C LEU A 602 17.69 11.87 -49.33
N TYR A 603 18.56 11.41 -48.42
CA TYR A 603 19.21 10.10 -48.55
C TYR A 603 18.28 8.91 -48.27
N SER A 604 17.23 9.07 -47.46
CA SER A 604 16.23 8.01 -47.25
C SER A 604 15.21 7.88 -48.39
N PHE A 605 15.06 8.92 -49.22
CA PHE A 605 14.10 8.95 -50.33
C PHE A 605 14.66 8.46 -51.68
N VAL A 606 15.93 8.07 -51.77
CA VAL A 606 16.53 7.48 -52.99
C VAL A 606 16.33 5.96 -53.05
N ASP A 607 16.29 5.27 -51.90
CA ASP A 607 16.33 3.80 -51.82
C ASP A 607 14.96 3.09 -51.81
N PHE A 608 13.83 3.82 -51.80
CA PHE A 608 12.50 3.21 -51.95
C PHE A 608 11.80 3.61 -53.26
N GLY A 609 11.68 2.62 -54.15
CA GLY A 609 11.08 2.77 -55.47
C GLY A 609 9.62 3.21 -55.45
N LEU A 610 9.27 4.07 -56.41
CA LEU A 610 7.99 4.76 -56.55
C LEU A 610 6.77 3.82 -56.66
N PHE A 611 6.12 3.49 -55.54
CA PHE A 611 4.86 2.75 -55.50
C PHE A 611 3.65 3.65 -55.24
N ILE A 612 2.98 4.10 -56.30
CA ILE A 612 1.77 4.92 -56.20
C ILE A 612 0.56 4.03 -55.92
N ILE A 613 0.04 4.06 -54.69
CA ILE A 613 -1.29 3.54 -54.34
C ILE A 613 -2.22 4.71 -54.01
N LYS A 614 -3.23 4.93 -54.84
CA LYS A 614 -4.29 5.92 -54.60
C LYS A 614 -5.35 5.34 -53.66
N ARG A 615 -5.67 6.04 -52.57
CA ARG A 615 -7.00 6.03 -51.94
C ARG A 615 -7.46 7.46 -51.63
N LYS A 616 -8.76 7.61 -51.36
CA LYS A 616 -9.47 8.88 -51.15
C LYS A 616 -9.99 9.00 -49.71
N ASP A 617 -10.59 10.16 -49.43
CA ASP A 617 -11.64 10.39 -48.42
C ASP A 617 -11.16 10.27 -46.94
N VAL A 618 -10.47 11.26 -46.35
CA VAL A 618 -11.00 12.50 -45.70
C VAL A 618 -11.90 12.20 -44.48
N PRO A 619 -11.77 12.88 -43.30
CA PRO A 619 -10.95 14.04 -42.88
C PRO A 619 -9.95 13.65 -41.74
N TYR A 620 -9.46 14.46 -40.76
CA TYR A 620 -9.58 15.90 -40.41
C TYR A 620 -8.39 16.38 -39.52
N LEU A 621 -7.55 17.32 -39.99
CA LEU A 621 -6.96 18.47 -39.24
C LEU A 621 -6.05 19.30 -40.16
N SER A 622 -5.59 20.47 -39.70
CA SER A 622 -4.65 21.37 -40.40
C SER A 622 -3.74 22.06 -39.35
N PRO A 623 -2.56 22.67 -39.68
CA PRO A 623 -2.43 23.64 -40.77
C PRO A 623 -1.17 23.56 -41.66
N LYS A 624 -1.28 24.19 -42.84
CA LYS A 624 -0.20 24.84 -43.63
C LYS A 624 1.11 24.05 -43.87
N ILE A 625 1.10 23.12 -44.83
CA ILE A 625 2.27 22.87 -45.69
C ILE A 625 1.99 23.48 -47.06
N MET A 626 2.79 24.48 -47.46
CA MET A 626 2.60 25.21 -48.71
C MET A 626 3.37 24.53 -49.86
N TYR A 627 2.65 23.77 -50.69
CA TYR A 627 3.23 23.10 -51.86
C TYR A 627 3.64 24.09 -52.96
N ILE A 628 4.92 24.47 -53.00
CA ILE A 628 5.51 25.23 -54.10
C ILE A 628 5.79 24.29 -55.29
N VAL A 629 4.93 24.32 -56.30
CA VAL A 629 5.05 23.50 -57.52
C VAL A 629 5.85 24.24 -58.60
N PHE A 630 7.11 23.89 -58.78
CA PHE A 630 7.98 24.48 -59.81
C PHE A 630 7.63 24.03 -61.24
N TYR A 631 7.04 24.93 -62.02
CA TYR A 631 6.84 24.74 -63.47
C TYR A 631 8.09 25.09 -64.28
N VAL A 632 8.91 24.09 -64.63
CA VAL A 632 10.10 24.30 -65.48
C VAL A 632 9.73 24.43 -66.96
N ARG A 633 9.64 25.66 -67.46
CA ARG A 633 9.51 25.95 -68.90
C ARG A 633 10.87 25.79 -69.61
N LYS A 634 10.94 24.94 -70.64
CA LYS A 634 12.16 24.75 -71.45
C LYS A 634 12.53 26.02 -72.23
N GLY A 635 13.59 26.71 -71.80
CA GLY A 635 14.23 27.82 -72.51
C GLY A 635 15.75 27.62 -72.63
N LYS A 636 16.32 27.89 -73.81
CA LYS A 636 17.74 27.66 -74.12
C LYS A 636 18.65 28.75 -73.57
N GLY A 637 19.82 28.36 -73.04
CA GLY A 637 21.05 29.16 -73.17
C GLY A 637 21.27 30.34 -72.21
N LYS A 638 21.36 30.07 -70.90
CA LYS A 638 22.14 30.88 -69.94
C LYS A 638 22.86 29.96 -68.96
N LYS A 639 23.96 30.43 -68.35
CA LYS A 639 24.83 29.62 -67.48
C LYS A 639 24.10 29.20 -66.19
N GLU A 640 24.39 27.99 -65.72
CA GLU A 640 23.81 27.43 -64.49
C GLU A 640 24.21 28.24 -63.25
N GLU A 641 25.40 28.84 -63.26
CA GLU A 641 25.95 29.67 -62.18
C GLU A 641 25.13 30.96 -61.91
N GLU A 642 24.42 31.52 -62.90
CA GLU A 642 23.49 32.64 -62.67
C GLU A 642 22.19 32.13 -62.02
N ARG A 643 21.64 31.01 -62.52
CA ARG A 643 20.41 30.40 -62.00
C ARG A 643 20.55 29.92 -60.56
N MET A 644 21.72 29.39 -60.19
CA MET A 644 21.98 28.94 -58.84
C MET A 644 22.00 30.13 -57.86
N LYS A 645 22.48 31.31 -58.29
CA LYS A 645 22.44 32.55 -57.52
C LYS A 645 21.01 33.11 -57.40
N GLU A 646 20.22 33.09 -58.47
CA GLU A 646 18.79 33.47 -58.42
C GLU A 646 18.00 32.58 -57.44
N VAL A 647 18.22 31.26 -57.45
CA VAL A 647 17.56 30.32 -56.51
C VAL A 647 18.04 30.53 -55.07
N ILE A 648 19.34 30.71 -54.84
CA ILE A 648 19.89 31.00 -53.50
C ILE A 648 19.33 32.31 -52.95
N GLN A 649 19.22 33.36 -53.76
CA GLN A 649 18.73 34.66 -53.29
C GLN A 649 17.23 34.63 -52.95
N ILE A 650 16.41 33.91 -53.73
CA ILE A 650 15.00 33.67 -53.39
C ILE A 650 14.86 32.82 -52.11
N ILE A 651 15.79 31.88 -51.86
CA ILE A 651 15.82 31.13 -50.59
C ILE A 651 16.12 32.07 -49.42
N TYR A 652 17.13 32.95 -49.53
CA TYR A 652 17.42 33.95 -48.50
C TYR A 652 16.25 34.88 -48.21
N GLU A 653 15.61 35.45 -49.25
CA GLU A 653 14.45 36.35 -49.07
C GLU A 653 13.26 35.65 -48.40
N VAL A 654 12.99 34.38 -48.74
CA VAL A 654 11.96 33.56 -48.04
C VAL A 654 12.39 33.17 -46.62
N GLN A 655 13.69 33.04 -46.36
CA GLN A 655 14.22 32.67 -45.05
C GLN A 655 14.24 33.86 -44.07
N ASP A 656 14.35 35.09 -44.57
CA ASP A 656 14.14 36.31 -43.77
C ASP A 656 12.64 36.55 -43.45
N GLU A 657 11.72 36.30 -44.40
CA GLU A 657 10.27 36.46 -44.14
C GLU A 657 9.67 35.42 -43.16
N ILE A 658 10.29 34.25 -43.00
CA ILE A 658 9.79 33.17 -42.12
C ILE A 658 10.31 33.31 -40.67
N ASN A 659 11.44 33.99 -40.44
CA ASN A 659 12.17 33.97 -39.17
C ASN A 659 11.76 35.05 -38.13
N LEU A 660 10.49 35.44 -38.07
CA LEU A 660 10.04 36.54 -37.18
C LEU A 660 9.26 36.17 -35.91
N GLU A 661 8.76 34.93 -35.73
CA GLU A 661 7.84 34.62 -34.60
C GLU A 661 8.14 33.34 -33.77
N ASN A 662 9.13 32.49 -34.08
CA ASN A 662 9.50 31.35 -33.22
C ASN A 662 10.96 30.87 -33.41
N SER A 663 11.93 31.66 -32.97
CA SER A 663 13.32 31.21 -32.84
C SER A 663 13.55 30.57 -31.45
N HIS A 664 13.58 29.23 -31.38
CA HIS A 664 14.13 28.56 -30.19
C HIS A 664 15.59 28.99 -29.98
N TRP A 665 15.96 29.32 -28.74
CA TRP A 665 17.35 29.65 -28.43
C TRP A 665 18.23 28.39 -28.53
N VAL A 666 19.34 28.49 -29.27
CA VAL A 666 20.30 27.39 -29.44
C VAL A 666 21.65 27.82 -28.89
N PRO A 667 22.26 27.05 -27.96
CA PRO A 667 23.53 27.42 -27.36
C PRO A 667 24.67 27.55 -28.40
N PRO A 668 25.58 28.54 -28.24
CA PRO A 668 26.71 28.70 -29.15
C PRO A 668 27.72 27.55 -29.02
N PRO A 669 28.36 27.11 -30.12
CA PRO A 669 29.46 26.14 -30.08
C PRO A 669 30.76 26.81 -29.60
N ASP A 670 31.55 26.08 -28.80
CA ASP A 670 32.90 26.48 -28.39
C ASP A 670 33.95 25.68 -29.16
N PHE A 671 34.28 26.16 -30.37
CA PHE A 671 35.32 25.57 -31.21
C PHE A 671 36.71 25.63 -30.55
N ILE A 672 36.95 26.57 -29.63
CA ILE A 672 38.24 26.70 -28.95
C ILE A 672 38.37 25.59 -27.88
N LEU A 673 37.29 25.30 -27.15
CA LEU A 673 37.23 24.13 -26.27
C LEU A 673 37.42 22.83 -27.06
N LEU A 674 36.79 22.71 -28.24
CA LEU A 674 36.96 21.55 -29.12
C LEU A 674 38.44 21.37 -29.55
N ASP A 675 39.11 22.45 -29.94
CA ASP A 675 40.56 22.43 -30.22
C ASP A 675 41.39 22.06 -28.99
N TYR A 676 41.05 22.57 -27.80
CA TYR A 676 41.75 22.23 -26.56
C TYR A 676 41.61 20.73 -26.20
N ILE A 677 40.43 20.15 -26.39
CA ILE A 677 40.17 18.71 -26.20
C ILE A 677 40.97 17.91 -27.24
N ASN A 678 40.98 18.35 -28.50
CA ASN A 678 41.70 17.70 -29.60
C ASN A 678 43.23 17.76 -29.43
N ASP A 679 43.76 18.83 -28.85
CA ASP A 679 45.17 18.95 -28.46
C ASP A 679 45.49 17.95 -27.33
N ALA A 680 44.76 18.03 -26.21
CA ALA A 680 44.97 17.20 -25.03
C ALA A 680 44.86 15.69 -25.33
N SER A 681 43.93 15.30 -26.19
CA SER A 681 43.76 13.92 -26.68
C SER A 681 44.97 13.39 -27.46
N LYS A 682 45.80 14.27 -28.04
CA LYS A 682 47.01 13.90 -28.78
C LYS A 682 48.28 13.96 -27.93
N THR A 683 48.34 14.86 -26.95
CA THR A 683 49.57 15.14 -26.19
C THR A 683 49.60 14.52 -24.79
N ILE A 684 48.44 14.41 -24.13
CA ILE A 684 48.34 13.97 -22.72
C ILE A 684 47.87 12.51 -22.64
N LEU A 685 46.85 12.13 -23.40
CA LEU A 685 46.30 10.76 -23.39
C LEU A 685 47.37 9.66 -23.61
N PRO A 686 48.40 9.82 -24.49
CA PRO A 686 49.42 8.80 -24.69
C PRO A 686 50.46 8.65 -23.56
N LEU A 687 50.41 9.46 -22.49
CA LEU A 687 51.38 9.39 -21.39
C LEU A 687 51.19 8.12 -20.55
N THR A 688 52.31 7.62 -20.00
CA THR A 688 52.42 6.27 -19.42
C THR A 688 51.71 6.06 -18.09
N THR A 689 51.52 7.10 -17.29
CA THR A 689 50.88 7.01 -15.97
C THR A 689 49.84 8.11 -15.78
N THR A 690 48.79 7.82 -14.99
CA THR A 690 47.77 8.81 -14.63
C THR A 690 48.37 10.01 -13.87
N ARG A 691 49.51 9.84 -13.19
CA ARG A 691 50.23 10.94 -12.53
C ARG A 691 50.82 11.89 -13.56
N GLU A 692 51.53 11.38 -14.58
CA GLU A 692 52.04 12.19 -15.71
C GLU A 692 50.90 12.87 -16.47
N GLN A 693 49.80 12.15 -16.73
CA GLN A 693 48.61 12.69 -17.40
C GLN A 693 48.00 13.87 -16.64
N VAL A 694 47.84 13.77 -15.32
CA VAL A 694 47.34 14.86 -14.47
C VAL A 694 48.28 16.07 -14.45
N VAL A 695 49.60 15.84 -14.30
CA VAL A 695 50.60 16.92 -14.28
C VAL A 695 50.62 17.68 -15.61
N ALA A 696 50.63 16.95 -16.74
CA ALA A 696 50.63 17.55 -18.07
C ALA A 696 49.31 18.30 -18.37
N LEU A 697 48.16 17.79 -17.91
CA LEU A 697 46.88 18.48 -18.06
C LEU A 697 46.82 19.76 -17.22
N ALA A 698 47.36 19.75 -16.00
CA ALA A 698 47.40 20.92 -15.14
C ALA A 698 48.23 22.06 -15.77
N GLN A 699 49.38 21.73 -16.34
CA GLN A 699 50.25 22.66 -17.07
C GLN A 699 49.55 23.20 -18.33
N PHE A 700 48.96 22.32 -19.13
CA PHE A 700 48.19 22.70 -20.32
C PHE A 700 47.04 23.66 -19.99
N VAL A 701 46.26 23.37 -18.95
CA VAL A 701 45.15 24.23 -18.49
C VAL A 701 45.66 25.60 -18.03
N ALA A 702 46.76 25.65 -17.28
CA ALA A 702 47.37 26.91 -16.85
C ALA A 702 47.84 27.74 -18.06
N ASP A 703 48.58 27.14 -19.00
CA ASP A 703 49.08 27.81 -20.20
C ASP A 703 47.95 28.41 -21.06
N LYS A 704 46.86 27.65 -21.27
CA LYS A 704 45.68 28.13 -22.02
C LYS A 704 44.88 29.23 -21.28
N MET A 705 45.13 29.43 -19.97
CA MET A 705 44.44 30.40 -19.09
C MET A 705 45.36 31.41 -18.39
N GLY A 706 46.55 31.68 -18.95
CA GLY A 706 47.42 32.80 -18.55
C GLY A 706 48.73 32.43 -17.86
N GLY A 707 49.10 31.16 -17.80
CA GLY A 707 50.35 30.66 -17.22
C GLY A 707 50.35 30.55 -15.69
N PRO A 708 51.47 30.12 -15.07
CA PRO A 708 51.65 30.14 -13.62
C PRO A 708 51.67 31.58 -13.07
N ILE A 709 51.22 31.76 -11.83
CA ILE A 709 51.11 33.07 -11.15
C ILE A 709 51.89 33.00 -9.83
N GLU A 710 52.78 33.96 -9.59
CA GLU A 710 53.46 34.08 -8.29
C GLU A 710 52.44 34.45 -7.19
N ARG A 711 52.52 33.79 -6.02
CA ARG A 711 51.55 33.95 -4.91
C ARG A 711 51.28 35.41 -4.55
N ASP A 712 52.32 36.23 -4.48
CA ASP A 712 52.23 37.64 -4.10
C ASP A 712 51.57 38.53 -5.18
N LYS A 713 51.58 38.09 -6.45
CA LYS A 713 51.07 38.85 -7.62
C LYS A 713 49.63 38.49 -8.01
N LEU A 714 48.92 37.70 -7.21
CA LEU A 714 47.53 37.32 -7.50
C LEU A 714 46.60 38.53 -7.68
N HIS A 715 46.92 39.66 -7.02
CA HIS A 715 46.17 40.92 -7.12
C HIS A 715 46.43 41.72 -8.42
N ASP A 716 47.54 41.47 -9.11
CA ASP A 716 47.84 42.08 -10.43
C ASP A 716 47.14 41.32 -11.57
N PHE A 717 46.62 40.12 -11.32
CA PHE A 717 46.02 39.25 -12.33
C PHE A 717 44.56 39.66 -12.62
N SER A 718 44.37 40.74 -13.38
CA SER A 718 43.05 41.26 -13.78
C SER A 718 42.29 40.29 -14.69
N TRP A 719 41.58 39.33 -14.08
CA TRP A 719 40.74 38.35 -14.77
C TRP A 719 39.31 38.86 -14.93
N GLU A 720 38.82 39.68 -14.00
CA GLU A 720 37.49 40.30 -14.02
C GLU A 720 37.31 41.11 -15.31
N LEU A 721 38.28 41.97 -15.63
CA LEU A 721 38.28 42.78 -16.86
C LEU A 721 38.23 41.89 -18.12
N HIS A 722 39.00 40.79 -18.14
CA HIS A 722 39.02 39.85 -19.29
C HIS A 722 37.66 39.17 -19.48
N ILE A 723 36.96 38.85 -18.38
CA ILE A 723 35.61 38.28 -18.45
C ILE A 723 34.60 39.33 -18.95
N SER A 724 34.62 40.55 -18.39
CA SER A 724 33.71 41.63 -18.83
C SER A 724 33.95 42.05 -20.29
N GLU A 725 35.19 41.99 -20.79
CA GLU A 725 35.51 42.16 -22.21
C GLU A 725 34.81 41.11 -23.10
N ILE A 726 34.76 39.84 -22.67
CA ILE A 726 34.03 38.77 -23.39
C ILE A 726 32.52 38.97 -23.31
N GLU A 727 31.97 39.30 -22.14
CA GLU A 727 30.52 39.52 -21.94
C GLU A 727 30.02 40.69 -22.79
N PHE A 728 30.83 41.75 -22.92
CA PHE A 728 30.56 42.88 -23.81
C PHE A 728 30.67 42.51 -25.30
N GLU A 729 31.66 41.69 -25.69
CA GLU A 729 31.81 41.18 -27.07
C GLU A 729 30.62 40.29 -27.47
N LEU A 730 30.18 39.40 -26.58
CA LEU A 730 29.08 38.46 -26.79
C LEU A 730 27.69 39.09 -26.58
N LYS A 731 27.61 40.21 -25.87
CA LYS A 731 26.37 40.85 -25.39
C LYS A 731 25.49 39.93 -24.52
N CYS A 732 26.12 39.04 -23.76
CA CYS A 732 25.44 38.02 -22.97
C CYS A 732 26.30 37.60 -21.76
N ASN A 733 25.67 37.34 -20.62
CA ASN A 733 26.34 36.84 -19.39
C ASN A 733 26.84 35.38 -19.50
N VAL A 734 26.68 34.73 -20.66
CA VAL A 734 27.02 33.33 -20.90
C VAL A 734 28.33 33.26 -21.67
N VAL A 735 29.39 32.80 -21.00
CA VAL A 735 30.78 32.84 -21.48
C VAL A 735 31.27 31.42 -21.79
N PRO A 736 31.57 31.09 -23.06
CA PRO A 736 32.20 29.82 -23.42
C PRO A 736 33.60 29.70 -22.80
N VAL A 737 33.88 28.57 -22.14
CA VAL A 737 35.14 28.40 -21.36
C VAL A 737 36.41 28.59 -22.20
N GLY A 738 36.38 28.23 -23.49
CA GLY A 738 37.50 28.36 -24.41
C GLY A 738 37.86 29.83 -24.73
N LYS A 739 36.94 30.78 -24.54
CA LYS A 739 37.24 32.22 -24.66
C LYS A 739 38.01 32.77 -23.45
N VAL A 740 37.95 32.13 -22.28
CA VAL A 740 38.63 32.60 -21.07
C VAL A 740 40.14 32.37 -21.19
N LYS A 741 40.91 33.44 -21.46
CA LYS A 741 42.38 33.39 -21.60
C LYS A 741 43.13 33.82 -20.33
N LYS A 742 42.43 34.44 -19.38
CA LYS A 742 42.93 34.74 -18.03
C LYS A 742 41.92 34.15 -17.03
N GLY A 743 42.25 32.99 -16.47
CA GLY A 743 41.36 32.27 -15.56
C GLY A 743 41.91 32.22 -14.15
N THR A 744 41.12 32.67 -13.17
CA THR A 744 41.34 32.34 -11.74
C THR A 744 41.04 30.86 -11.44
N PHE A 745 41.33 30.41 -10.22
CA PHE A 745 41.14 29.04 -9.68
C PHE A 745 39.91 28.33 -10.25
N TYR A 746 38.74 28.94 -10.13
CA TYR A 746 37.47 28.42 -10.63
C TYR A 746 37.49 28.06 -12.13
N HIS A 747 37.90 28.99 -13.00
CA HIS A 747 37.90 28.78 -14.45
C HIS A 747 38.86 27.66 -14.86
N ARG A 748 40.03 27.60 -14.21
CA ARG A 748 41.03 26.55 -14.46
C ARG A 748 40.53 25.20 -13.99
N ALA A 749 39.95 25.11 -12.79
CA ALA A 749 39.43 23.85 -12.26
C ALA A 749 38.27 23.28 -13.09
N LEU A 750 37.41 24.16 -13.62
CA LEU A 750 36.34 23.76 -14.54
C LEU A 750 36.91 23.28 -15.89
N LEU A 751 37.86 24.00 -16.50
CA LEU A 751 38.49 23.55 -17.76
C LEU A 751 39.24 22.22 -17.57
N PHE A 752 39.97 22.07 -16.46
CA PHE A 752 40.66 20.82 -16.11
C PHE A 752 39.67 19.66 -16.01
N LYS A 753 38.57 19.81 -15.26
CA LYS A 753 37.52 18.78 -15.16
C LYS A 753 36.96 18.40 -16.53
N VAL A 754 36.60 19.39 -17.35
CA VAL A 754 35.99 19.18 -18.68
C VAL A 754 36.93 18.44 -19.64
N ILE A 755 38.22 18.81 -19.67
CA ILE A 755 39.19 18.10 -20.53
C ILE A 755 39.51 16.71 -19.96
N ALA A 756 39.69 16.59 -18.64
CA ALA A 756 39.92 15.32 -17.95
C ALA A 756 38.80 14.30 -18.25
N ASP A 757 37.54 14.73 -18.14
CA ASP A 757 36.35 13.95 -18.47
C ASP A 757 36.29 13.52 -19.94
N ARG A 758 36.79 14.35 -20.88
CA ARG A 758 36.88 14.00 -22.32
C ARG A 758 38.01 13.02 -22.64
N ILE A 759 39.08 12.98 -21.84
CA ILE A 759 40.24 12.10 -22.06
C ILE A 759 40.36 10.96 -21.03
N GLY A 760 39.33 10.74 -20.19
CA GLY A 760 39.23 9.59 -19.28
C GLY A 760 40.04 9.70 -17.97
N ILE A 761 40.48 10.90 -17.59
CA ILE A 761 41.18 11.13 -16.31
C ILE A 761 40.13 11.38 -15.21
N GLY A 762 39.97 10.43 -14.28
CA GLY A 762 39.02 10.55 -13.18
C GLY A 762 39.42 11.60 -12.15
N CYS A 763 38.77 12.77 -12.16
CA CYS A 763 38.94 13.83 -11.17
C CYS A 763 37.59 14.37 -10.66
N SER A 764 37.57 14.82 -9.41
CA SER A 764 36.45 15.60 -8.85
C SER A 764 36.57 17.09 -9.23
N LEU A 765 35.48 17.84 -9.09
CA LEU A 765 35.46 19.30 -9.13
C LEU A 765 34.79 19.82 -7.85
N VAL A 766 35.52 20.59 -7.06
CA VAL A 766 35.11 21.07 -5.73
C VAL A 766 35.07 22.59 -5.72
N ARG A 767 33.95 23.18 -5.30
CA ARG A 767 33.75 24.62 -5.14
C ARG A 767 34.18 25.05 -3.73
N GLY A 768 34.95 26.13 -3.64
CA GLY A 768 35.25 26.83 -2.39
C GLY A 768 34.52 28.16 -2.29
N GLU A 769 34.86 28.92 -1.26
CA GLU A 769 34.37 30.30 -1.08
C GLU A 769 35.05 31.28 -2.05
N TYR A 770 34.52 32.50 -2.20
CA TYR A 770 35.15 33.62 -2.93
C TYR A 770 35.72 33.28 -4.34
N ASN A 771 34.97 32.52 -5.15
CA ASN A 771 35.38 32.04 -6.48
C ASN A 771 36.62 31.12 -6.51
N ARG A 772 37.00 30.49 -5.38
CA ARG A 772 37.89 29.32 -5.36
C ARG A 772 37.15 28.10 -5.90
N ALA A 773 37.86 27.27 -6.67
CA ALA A 773 37.51 25.89 -6.92
C ALA A 773 38.80 25.11 -7.21
N TRP A 774 38.77 23.79 -7.05
CA TRP A 774 39.92 22.93 -7.30
C TRP A 774 39.48 21.54 -7.79
N ASN A 775 40.44 20.76 -8.28
CA ASN A 775 40.22 19.36 -8.64
C ASN A 775 40.94 18.45 -7.67
N GLU A 776 40.32 17.31 -7.38
CA GLU A 776 40.88 16.27 -6.54
C GLU A 776 41.03 15.00 -7.37
N VAL A 777 42.21 14.39 -7.32
CA VAL A 777 42.57 13.18 -8.08
C VAL A 777 42.95 12.05 -7.11
N LYS A 778 42.59 10.82 -7.46
CA LYS A 778 42.98 9.62 -6.71
C LYS A 778 44.13 8.93 -7.41
N LEU A 779 45.30 8.93 -6.79
CA LEU A 779 46.54 8.38 -7.34
C LEU A 779 47.13 7.35 -6.39
N VAL A 780 47.69 6.27 -6.94
CA VAL A 780 48.52 5.34 -6.17
C VAL A 780 49.92 5.93 -6.06
N ASP A 781 50.53 5.84 -4.87
CA ASP A 781 51.95 6.15 -4.67
C ASP A 781 52.81 4.93 -4.97
N ASP A 782 54.00 5.16 -5.53
CA ASP A 782 54.97 4.11 -5.78
C ASP A 782 55.43 3.43 -4.49
N SER A 783 55.69 2.12 -4.56
CA SER A 783 56.14 1.32 -3.42
C SER A 783 57.44 1.90 -2.82
N PRO A 784 57.44 2.34 -1.55
CA PRO A 784 58.69 2.66 -0.88
C PRO A 784 59.53 1.38 -0.80
N GLN A 785 60.78 1.47 -1.26
CA GLN A 785 61.80 0.42 -1.19
C GLN A 785 61.59 -0.79 -2.14
N GLY A 786 60.82 -0.61 -3.22
CA GLY A 786 60.95 -1.47 -4.43
C GLY A 786 60.40 -2.89 -4.30
N ILE A 787 59.45 -3.13 -3.40
CA ILE A 787 58.80 -4.44 -3.25
C ILE A 787 57.69 -4.55 -4.32
N ALA A 788 58.05 -5.07 -5.48
CA ALA A 788 57.12 -5.28 -6.59
C ALA A 788 55.94 -6.19 -6.16
N GLY A 789 54.72 -5.65 -6.27
CA GLY A 789 53.47 -6.36 -5.95
C GLY A 789 52.64 -5.78 -4.80
N LEU A 790 53.19 -4.86 -4.00
CA LEU A 790 52.43 -4.15 -2.95
C LEU A 790 51.72 -2.91 -3.51
N LEU A 791 50.46 -3.09 -3.94
CA LEU A 791 49.55 -1.98 -4.24
C LEU A 791 49.17 -1.26 -2.95
N LEU A 792 49.67 -0.02 -2.79
CA LEU A 792 49.22 0.89 -1.74
C LEU A 792 47.79 1.38 -2.04
N PRO A 793 46.98 1.71 -1.02
CA PRO A 793 45.68 2.34 -1.24
C PRO A 793 45.86 3.69 -1.95
N PRO A 794 45.00 4.05 -2.92
CA PRO A 794 45.08 5.32 -3.61
C PRO A 794 44.81 6.47 -2.64
N GLN A 795 45.62 7.53 -2.74
CA GLN A 795 45.52 8.74 -1.95
C GLN A 795 44.91 9.87 -2.77
N GLU A 796 44.29 10.83 -2.08
CA GLU A 796 43.70 12.02 -2.68
C GLU A 796 44.70 13.18 -2.71
N TYR A 797 44.79 13.84 -3.85
CA TYR A 797 45.63 15.03 -4.05
C TYR A 797 44.81 16.14 -4.71
N ILE A 798 44.99 17.36 -4.22
CA ILE A 798 44.56 18.58 -4.92
C ILE A 798 45.57 18.86 -6.03
N VAL A 799 45.07 19.18 -7.22
CA VAL A 799 45.89 19.64 -8.34
C VAL A 799 46.08 21.16 -8.21
N ASP A 800 47.32 21.62 -8.06
CA ASP A 800 47.64 23.05 -8.22
C ASP A 800 47.52 23.41 -9.72
N LEU A 801 46.75 24.46 -9.99
CA LEU A 801 46.50 25.01 -11.33
C LEU A 801 46.91 26.49 -11.43
N MET A 802 47.45 27.07 -10.35
CA MET A 802 47.62 28.52 -10.16
C MET A 802 49.07 28.90 -9.89
N PHE A 803 49.70 28.31 -8.87
CA PHE A 803 51.03 28.73 -8.42
C PHE A 803 52.12 27.84 -9.03
N GLU A 804 52.02 26.53 -8.83
CA GLU A 804 52.91 25.53 -9.41
C GLU A 804 52.09 24.50 -10.23
N PRO A 805 51.67 24.84 -11.47
CA PRO A 805 50.77 23.99 -12.26
C PRO A 805 51.26 22.54 -12.40
N GLY A 806 50.45 21.61 -11.89
CA GLY A 806 50.76 20.18 -11.83
C GLY A 806 51.41 19.71 -10.54
N PHE A 807 51.68 20.59 -9.57
CA PHE A 807 52.04 20.17 -8.23
C PHE A 807 50.84 19.48 -7.55
N LEU A 808 51.11 18.35 -6.90
CA LEU A 808 50.09 17.46 -6.32
C LEU A 808 50.09 17.58 -4.80
N ILE A 809 49.23 18.46 -4.29
CA ILE A 809 49.14 18.76 -2.86
C ILE A 809 48.34 17.65 -2.18
N LYS A 810 48.94 16.91 -1.25
CA LYS A 810 48.26 15.80 -0.55
C LYS A 810 47.07 16.31 0.28
N GLN A 811 45.89 15.72 0.08
CA GLN A 811 44.68 16.11 0.80
C GLN A 811 44.88 15.97 2.32
N GLY A 812 44.48 17.02 3.07
CA GLY A 812 44.66 17.09 4.53
C GLY A 812 46.06 17.50 4.99
N SER A 813 46.92 18.03 4.11
CA SER A 813 48.15 18.73 4.51
C SER A 813 47.89 20.22 4.78
N ALA A 814 48.80 20.88 5.50
CA ALA A 814 48.67 22.33 5.78
C ALA A 814 48.72 23.17 4.49
N GLU A 815 49.44 22.69 3.47
CA GLU A 815 49.51 23.28 2.14
C GLU A 815 48.19 23.13 1.38
N ALA A 816 47.47 22.01 1.57
CA ALA A 816 46.15 21.79 0.97
C ALA A 816 45.11 22.76 1.55
N ASP A 817 45.14 22.97 2.87
CA ASP A 817 44.21 23.89 3.51
C ASP A 817 44.56 25.36 3.23
N GLN A 818 45.84 25.70 3.07
CA GLN A 818 46.24 26.99 2.50
C GLN A 818 45.68 27.17 1.07
N TYR A 819 45.83 26.18 0.18
CA TYR A 819 45.35 26.29 -1.20
C TYR A 819 43.82 26.52 -1.30
N LYS A 820 43.05 26.06 -0.31
CA LYS A 820 41.59 26.29 -0.19
C LYS A 820 41.23 27.70 0.32
N HIS A 821 42.13 28.38 1.04
CA HIS A 821 41.81 29.57 1.85
C HIS A 821 42.73 30.80 1.66
N ILE A 822 43.77 30.72 0.82
CA ILE A 822 44.48 31.89 0.24
C ILE A 822 43.49 32.76 -0.53
#